data_AF-A0A819T6Y1-F1
#
_entry.id   AF-A0A819T6Y1-F1
#
_cell.length_a   1.000
_cell.length_b   1.000
_cell.length_c   1.000
_cell.angle_alpha   90.00
_cell.angle_beta   90.00
_cell.angle_gamma   90.00
#
_symmetry.space_group_name_H-M   'P 1'
#
loop_
_entity.id
_entity.type
_entity.pdbx_description
1 polymer ?
#
loop_
_entity_poly.entity_id
_entity_poly.type
_entity_poly.pdbx_seq_one_letter_code
_entity_poly.pdbx_strand_id
1 'polypeptide(L)'
;MHSSTIIASIIVLVTIAAKYSSVATHDSYIQALRRRTHAYNYDKNQQRNMFLRRLAQQLIEDEDSDENLRSAAWKRDNSASALPIIQPGKLYGSSGGAPFDDSTHFTSGKLYAPQTITMTRISTNGQNTMESISITYGTPDETTPVVCRDGVTGGTQSGSAGCGSVTLGSDEKIVTVIGKYGSAVDALQFVTNKDRTIPDPKCGGTGGVDFTEKKQGYYLSYISGTTIDRLFSIQFHWAPFPALPIIQPGKLYGASGGAPFDDSTYFKSWKLYAPQTITMTQIPNSPSPVIGSISITYKASDETTPVVCRDGATGGTACGPVTLDSDEKIVTVKVRTGSAVDALQFVTNKGRTIPDPKCGGTGGASFTDEITGYYLSYISGTTVDHLNSIQFHWAPFPANNDSMMNGDETDVDCGGSSGNKCAVGKACKVNTDCDNVLCTGGICSSPSCSDGLKNGGEADVDCGGPCSTKCDSGKTCSSATDCVSKVCSGNQCQAPMNHDNVMNGDETDVDCGGSSGNKCAVGKICKATSDCNNVLCTGGICSSPSCSDGLKNGGEADVDCGGPCSTKCDSGKTCSSATDCVSKVCSGNQCQAPMNHDNVMNGDETDVDCGGSSGNKCAVGKICKATSDCNNVLCTGGICSIPAPCSTICCGHGTVSCTACLDATNNSAAAYCSASSYDSTNGPHGHLNLYYGNLASPSCLVDAPEYHHYDVYPACP
;
A
#
# COMPACT_ATOMS: atom_id res chain seq x y z
N MET A 1 40.34 -29.03 47.08
CA MET A 1 39.72 -29.98 48.06
C MET A 1 38.50 -29.31 48.70
N HIS A 2 37.30 -29.37 48.10
CA HIS A 2 36.12 -28.67 48.65
C HIS A 2 34.75 -29.39 48.56
N SER A 3 34.68 -30.62 48.04
CA SER A 3 33.41 -31.38 48.03
C SER A 3 33.02 -31.96 49.40
N SER A 4 33.96 -32.05 50.34
CA SER A 4 33.76 -32.75 51.62
C SER A 4 33.05 -31.94 52.71
N THR A 5 33.07 -30.61 52.63
CA THR A 5 32.51 -29.72 53.68
C THR A 5 30.99 -29.55 53.57
N ILE A 6 30.42 -29.67 52.37
CA ILE A 6 28.99 -29.43 52.12
C ILE A 6 28.11 -30.51 52.79
N ILE A 7 28.54 -31.78 52.73
CA ILE A 7 27.79 -32.92 53.29
C ILE A 7 27.70 -32.81 54.82
N ALA A 8 28.79 -32.41 55.50
CA ALA A 8 28.82 -32.24 56.95
C ALA A 8 27.84 -31.16 57.43
N SER A 9 27.73 -30.03 56.72
CA SER A 9 26.81 -28.93 57.07
C SER A 9 25.33 -29.32 56.92
N ILE A 10 24.99 -30.14 55.91
CA ILE A 10 23.62 -30.60 55.68
C ILE A 10 23.14 -31.52 56.83
N ILE A 11 24.00 -32.44 57.29
CA ILE A 11 23.66 -33.37 58.38
C ILE A 11 23.31 -32.61 59.67
N VAL A 12 24.10 -31.59 60.03
CA VAL A 12 23.86 -30.77 61.23
C VAL A 12 22.52 -30.01 61.16
N LEU A 13 22.16 -29.49 59.98
CA LEU A 13 20.88 -28.78 59.79
C LEU A 13 19.67 -29.72 59.95
N VAL A 14 19.74 -30.95 59.46
CA VAL A 14 18.66 -31.95 59.61
C VAL A 14 18.45 -32.32 61.07
N THR A 15 19.52 -32.45 61.87
CA THR A 15 19.38 -32.78 63.31
C THR A 15 18.77 -31.63 64.13
N ILE A 16 18.94 -30.39 63.70
CA ILE A 16 18.35 -29.21 64.35
C ILE A 16 16.86 -29.06 63.99
N ALA A 17 16.50 -29.31 62.73
CA ALA A 17 15.11 -29.23 62.25
C ALA A 17 14.16 -30.18 63.01
N ALA A 18 14.66 -31.36 63.42
CA ALA A 18 13.89 -32.36 64.17
C ALA A 18 13.50 -31.94 65.60
N LYS A 19 13.97 -30.78 66.11
CA LYS A 19 13.82 -30.41 67.53
C LYS A 19 12.91 -29.20 67.82
N TYR A 20 12.31 -28.58 66.80
CA TYR A 20 11.47 -27.38 66.95
C TYR A 20 10.14 -27.46 66.16
N SER A 21 9.20 -28.26 66.64
CA SER A 21 7.84 -28.37 66.12
C SER A 21 6.88 -27.35 66.75
N SER A 22 6.87 -26.11 66.24
CA SER A 22 5.74 -25.18 66.45
C SER A 22 5.53 -24.26 65.24
N VAL A 23 4.28 -24.11 64.81
CA VAL A 23 3.92 -23.47 63.54
C VAL A 23 3.42 -22.04 63.81
N ALA A 24 4.35 -21.09 63.90
CA ALA A 24 4.02 -19.65 64.04
C ALA A 24 5.10 -18.68 63.52
N THR A 25 6.38 -19.06 63.50
CA THR A 25 7.52 -18.12 63.36
C THR A 25 8.33 -18.26 62.06
N HIS A 26 7.91 -19.10 61.13
CA HIS A 26 8.72 -19.45 59.95
C HIS A 26 8.89 -18.31 58.94
N ASP A 27 7.83 -17.54 58.64
CA ASP A 27 7.89 -16.54 57.56
C ASP A 27 8.79 -15.35 57.93
N SER A 28 8.63 -14.78 59.12
CA SER A 28 9.48 -13.67 59.59
C SER A 28 10.96 -14.07 59.72
N TYR A 29 11.27 -15.34 60.03
CA TYR A 29 12.65 -15.85 60.03
C TYR A 29 13.21 -16.04 58.61
N ILE A 30 12.41 -16.55 57.66
CA ILE A 30 12.80 -16.66 56.24
C ILE A 30 12.99 -15.27 55.61
N GLN A 31 12.14 -14.29 55.94
CA GLN A 31 12.34 -12.91 55.51
C GLN A 31 13.62 -12.30 56.11
N ALA A 32 13.97 -12.59 57.36
CA ALA A 32 15.22 -12.13 57.97
C ALA A 32 16.47 -12.77 57.33
N LEU A 33 16.41 -14.06 56.99
CA LEU A 33 17.46 -14.77 56.25
C LEU A 33 17.62 -14.21 54.83
N ARG A 34 16.52 -13.99 54.09
CA ARG A 34 16.56 -13.38 52.74
C ARG A 34 17.24 -12.00 52.78
N ARG A 35 16.91 -11.15 53.78
CA ARG A 35 17.56 -9.83 53.98
C ARG A 35 19.06 -9.95 54.25
N ARG A 36 19.50 -10.91 55.09
CA ARG A 36 20.94 -11.14 55.35
C ARG A 36 21.69 -11.67 54.13
N THR A 37 21.09 -12.57 53.35
CA THR A 37 21.70 -13.08 52.10
C THR A 37 21.80 -11.99 51.02
N HIS A 38 20.81 -11.10 50.92
CA HIS A 38 20.92 -9.90 50.06
C HIS A 38 22.06 -8.98 50.50
N ALA A 39 22.15 -8.65 51.79
CA ALA A 39 23.23 -7.78 52.30
C ALA A 39 24.64 -8.34 52.02
N TYR A 40 24.83 -9.66 52.23
CA TYR A 40 26.11 -10.33 51.96
C TYR A 40 26.48 -10.33 50.47
N ASN A 41 25.51 -10.55 49.57
CA ASN A 41 25.74 -10.52 48.13
C ASN A 41 25.92 -9.09 47.58
N TYR A 42 25.30 -8.09 48.21
CA TYR A 42 25.45 -6.67 47.87
C TYR A 42 26.88 -6.18 48.14
N ASP A 43 27.39 -6.39 49.35
CA ASP A 43 28.76 -6.02 49.73
C ASP A 43 29.81 -6.68 48.82
N LYS A 44 29.63 -7.98 48.52
CA LYS A 44 30.57 -8.71 47.64
C LYS A 44 30.57 -8.21 46.19
N ASN A 45 29.44 -7.71 45.68
CA ASN A 45 29.38 -7.05 44.36
C ASN A 45 29.92 -5.61 44.40
N GLN A 46 29.67 -4.86 45.47
CA GLN A 46 30.30 -3.54 45.71
C GLN A 46 31.83 -3.67 45.71
N GLN A 47 32.39 -4.59 46.48
CA GLN A 47 33.84 -4.84 46.54
C GLN A 47 34.40 -5.28 45.18
N ARG A 48 33.70 -6.13 44.41
CA ARG A 48 34.13 -6.52 43.05
C ARG A 48 34.13 -5.32 42.09
N ASN A 49 33.11 -4.46 42.15
CA ASN A 49 33.02 -3.29 41.29
C ASN A 49 34.01 -2.18 41.70
N MET A 50 34.31 -2.02 43.00
CA MET A 50 35.39 -1.14 43.47
C MET A 50 36.77 -1.67 43.06
N PHE A 51 36.99 -2.99 43.10
CA PHE A 51 38.24 -3.60 42.63
C PHE A 51 38.45 -3.38 41.13
N LEU A 52 37.41 -3.63 40.30
CA LEU A 52 37.44 -3.35 38.87
C LEU A 52 37.62 -1.86 38.55
N ARG A 53 37.01 -0.95 39.31
CA ARG A 53 37.22 0.51 39.16
C ARG A 53 38.64 0.92 39.52
N ARG A 54 39.22 0.38 40.61
CA ARG A 54 40.65 0.62 40.93
C ARG A 54 41.57 0.08 39.85
N LEU A 55 41.32 -1.12 39.35
CA LEU A 55 42.12 -1.72 38.27
C LEU A 55 42.04 -0.89 36.97
N ALA A 56 40.86 -0.39 36.61
CA ALA A 56 40.68 0.49 35.44
C ALA A 56 41.32 1.87 35.64
N GLN A 57 41.24 2.45 36.84
CA GLN A 57 41.84 3.76 37.15
C GLN A 57 43.37 3.68 37.24
N GLN A 58 43.91 2.55 37.70
CA GLN A 58 45.35 2.29 37.77
C GLN A 58 45.97 1.91 36.41
N LEU A 59 45.14 1.66 35.38
CA LEU A 59 45.57 1.51 33.98
C LEU A 59 45.58 2.84 33.19
N ILE A 60 45.34 3.97 33.86
CA ILE A 60 45.30 5.32 33.25
C ILE A 60 46.56 6.14 33.61
N GLU A 61 47.40 5.67 34.54
CA GLU A 61 48.52 6.45 35.11
C GLU A 61 49.93 5.96 34.71
N ASP A 62 50.08 4.83 34.01
CA ASP A 62 51.39 4.32 33.52
C ASP A 62 51.66 4.71 32.05
N GLU A 63 52.46 5.76 31.84
CA GLU A 63 53.03 6.11 30.52
C GLU A 63 54.24 5.24 30.15
N ASP A 64 54.05 3.94 29.89
CA ASP A 64 54.85 3.16 28.90
C ASP A 64 54.42 1.68 28.81
N SER A 65 53.86 1.25 27.66
CA SER A 65 54.30 0.06 26.88
C SER A 65 53.30 -0.48 25.83
N ASP A 66 53.87 -0.90 24.70
CA ASP A 66 53.41 -1.90 23.70
C ASP A 66 52.06 -1.71 22.96
N GLU A 67 52.16 -1.45 21.64
CA GLU A 67 51.00 -1.37 20.72
C GLU A 67 50.24 -2.70 20.57
N ASN A 68 50.87 -3.84 20.87
CA ASN A 68 50.30 -5.17 20.58
C ASN A 68 49.10 -5.55 21.48
N LEU A 69 48.84 -4.84 22.57
CA LEU A 69 47.63 -5.05 23.39
C LEU A 69 46.39 -4.36 22.81
N ARG A 70 46.55 -3.23 22.10
CA ARG A 70 45.42 -2.48 21.50
C ARG A 70 44.71 -3.28 20.41
N SER A 71 45.46 -4.02 19.60
CA SER A 71 44.93 -4.86 18.50
C SER A 71 44.24 -6.14 18.97
N ALA A 72 44.50 -6.59 20.21
CA ALA A 72 43.85 -7.74 20.83
C ALA A 72 42.48 -7.39 21.44
N ALA A 73 42.36 -6.20 22.06
CA ALA A 73 41.08 -5.70 22.58
C ALA A 73 40.05 -5.47 21.46
N TRP A 74 40.46 -4.85 20.36
CA TRP A 74 39.57 -4.42 19.27
C TRP A 74 38.94 -5.56 18.42
N LYS A 75 39.17 -6.84 18.77
CA LYS A 75 38.67 -8.00 18.01
C LYS A 75 37.76 -8.95 18.80
N ARG A 76 37.18 -8.53 19.94
CA ARG A 76 36.16 -9.32 20.67
C ARG A 76 34.89 -8.60 21.12
N ASP A 77 34.79 -7.27 21.03
CA ASP A 77 33.60 -6.54 21.49
C ASP A 77 32.46 -6.43 20.46
N ASN A 78 32.67 -6.89 19.21
CA ASN A 78 31.72 -6.75 18.10
C ASN A 78 30.46 -7.66 18.17
N SER A 79 30.05 -8.06 19.37
CA SER A 79 28.81 -8.82 19.65
C SER A 79 28.21 -8.55 21.03
N ALA A 80 28.68 -7.52 21.76
CA ALA A 80 28.06 -7.06 23.00
C ALA A 80 27.58 -5.61 22.83
N SER A 81 26.26 -5.40 22.83
CA SER A 81 25.65 -4.08 22.63
C SER A 81 26.17 -3.07 23.66
N ALA A 82 26.61 -1.89 23.19
CA ALA A 82 27.12 -0.84 24.06
C ALA A 82 26.03 -0.36 25.04
N LEU A 83 26.18 -0.71 26.31
CA LEU A 83 25.21 -0.31 27.34
C LEU A 83 25.41 1.18 27.71
N PRO A 84 24.32 1.98 27.73
CA PRO A 84 24.40 3.40 28.06
C PRO A 84 24.86 3.61 29.51
N ILE A 85 25.94 4.38 29.67
CA ILE A 85 26.55 4.64 30.98
C ILE A 85 25.70 5.67 31.73
N ILE A 86 24.95 5.23 32.74
CA ILE A 86 24.26 6.12 33.69
C ILE A 86 25.28 7.04 34.38
N GLN A 87 24.97 8.32 34.42
CA GLN A 87 25.81 9.38 34.98
C GLN A 87 25.22 9.88 36.30
N PRO A 88 25.88 9.69 37.46
CA PRO A 88 25.39 10.21 38.72
C PRO A 88 25.54 11.74 38.77
N GLY A 89 24.46 12.40 39.19
CA GLY A 89 24.40 13.84 39.42
C GLY A 89 24.97 14.26 40.77
N LYS A 90 24.71 15.50 41.17
CA LYS A 90 25.11 16.01 42.50
C LYS A 90 24.13 15.55 43.58
N LEU A 91 24.62 15.33 44.80
CA LEU A 91 23.78 15.11 45.99
C LEU A 91 23.37 16.46 46.60
N TYR A 92 22.07 16.62 46.85
CA TYR A 92 21.46 17.80 47.45
C TYR A 92 20.77 17.43 48.76
N GLY A 93 20.84 18.30 49.77
CA GLY A 93 20.34 18.05 51.14
C GLY A 93 21.43 17.57 52.10
N SER A 94 21.07 16.77 53.10
CA SER A 94 22.01 16.25 54.12
C SER A 94 21.94 14.73 54.30
N SER A 95 23.00 14.14 54.84
CA SER A 95 23.18 12.68 55.02
C SER A 95 22.32 12.03 56.12
N GLY A 96 21.27 12.71 56.59
CA GLY A 96 20.34 12.15 57.58
C GLY A 96 19.38 11.15 56.93
N GLY A 97 19.17 9.99 57.58
CA GLY A 97 18.06 9.08 57.29
C GLY A 97 18.41 7.74 56.65
N ALA A 98 17.37 6.97 56.34
CA ALA A 98 17.51 5.69 55.65
C ALA A 98 17.73 5.93 54.15
N PRO A 99 18.69 5.25 53.50
CA PRO A 99 18.96 5.43 52.08
C PRO A 99 17.92 4.73 51.20
N PHE A 100 17.61 5.33 50.05
CA PHE A 100 16.81 4.75 48.97
C PHE A 100 17.55 4.87 47.62
N ASP A 101 17.29 3.95 46.70
CA ASP A 101 17.89 3.88 45.35
C ASP A 101 16.97 3.10 44.41
N ASP A 102 16.29 3.82 43.52
CA ASP A 102 15.26 3.27 42.65
C ASP A 102 15.79 2.26 41.62
N SER A 103 17.09 2.34 41.28
CA SER A 103 17.71 1.40 40.35
C SER A 103 17.70 -0.05 40.86
N THR A 104 17.53 -0.25 42.17
CA THR A 104 17.38 -1.58 42.77
C THR A 104 16.10 -2.31 42.35
N HIS A 105 15.12 -1.60 41.76
CA HIS A 105 13.88 -2.15 41.22
C HIS A 105 13.93 -2.42 39.70
N PHE A 106 15.04 -2.13 39.02
CA PHE A 106 15.12 -2.14 37.55
C PHE A 106 15.70 -3.45 36.97
N THR A 107 15.26 -3.80 35.76
CA THR A 107 15.85 -4.91 35.00
C THR A 107 17.22 -4.52 34.43
N SER A 108 18.25 -5.30 34.77
CA SER A 108 19.63 -5.10 34.28
C SER A 108 19.70 -5.00 32.75
N GLY A 109 20.24 -3.90 32.23
CA GLY A 109 20.45 -3.68 30.80
C GLY A 109 19.35 -2.88 30.09
N LYS A 110 18.27 -2.48 30.78
CA LYS A 110 17.26 -1.55 30.26
C LYS A 110 17.48 -0.13 30.76
N LEU A 111 17.18 0.86 29.92
CA LEU A 111 17.00 2.25 30.33
C LEU A 111 15.56 2.49 30.76
N TYR A 112 15.38 2.93 32.01
CA TYR A 112 14.09 3.37 32.53
C TYR A 112 13.95 4.89 32.41
N ALA A 113 12.70 5.37 32.42
CA ALA A 113 12.38 6.79 32.50
C ALA A 113 11.17 7.00 33.42
N PRO A 114 11.10 8.12 34.17
CA PRO A 114 9.88 8.57 34.81
C PRO A 114 8.72 8.67 33.81
N GLN A 115 7.53 8.24 34.24
CA GLN A 115 6.27 8.31 33.51
C GLN A 115 5.19 9.04 34.30
N THR A 116 5.13 8.87 35.63
CA THR A 116 4.24 9.66 36.50
C THR A 116 4.97 10.03 37.78
N ILE A 117 4.82 11.28 38.20
CA ILE A 117 5.48 11.86 39.37
C ILE A 117 4.39 12.33 40.34
N THR A 118 4.48 11.96 41.61
CA THR A 118 3.62 12.48 42.67
C THR A 118 4.48 13.00 43.81
N MET A 119 4.11 14.13 44.41
CA MET A 119 4.88 14.75 45.48
C MET A 119 3.99 15.24 46.61
N THR A 120 4.49 15.11 47.84
CA THR A 120 3.92 15.78 49.01
C THR A 120 4.95 16.67 49.69
N ARG A 121 4.46 17.75 50.29
CA ARG A 121 5.22 18.63 51.19
C ARG A 121 4.59 18.57 52.58
N ILE A 122 5.39 18.74 53.62
CA ILE A 122 4.93 18.87 55.00
C ILE A 122 5.19 20.29 55.50
N SER A 123 4.19 20.88 56.18
CA SER A 123 4.29 22.18 56.82
C SER A 123 4.52 22.03 58.33
N THR A 124 5.71 22.38 58.80
CA THR A 124 6.07 22.36 60.23
C THR A 124 6.39 23.78 60.69
N ASN A 125 5.68 24.28 61.70
CA ASN A 125 5.86 25.64 62.24
C ASN A 125 5.82 26.76 61.18
N GLY A 126 5.03 26.59 60.12
CA GLY A 126 4.89 27.54 59.01
C GLY A 126 5.99 27.45 57.94
N GLN A 127 6.97 26.55 58.09
CA GLN A 127 7.98 26.25 57.07
C GLN A 127 7.56 24.97 56.31
N ASN A 128 7.66 24.98 54.99
CA ASN A 128 7.30 23.85 54.14
C ASN A 128 8.58 23.16 53.62
N THR A 129 8.66 21.83 53.71
CA THR A 129 9.75 21.01 53.13
C THR A 129 9.18 19.82 52.36
N MET A 130 9.95 19.20 51.46
CA MET A 130 9.53 18.00 50.75
C MET A 130 9.35 16.83 51.72
N GLU A 131 8.15 16.23 51.75
CA GLU A 131 7.81 15.10 52.63
C GLU A 131 8.07 13.77 51.93
N SER A 132 7.51 13.60 50.73
CA SER A 132 7.68 12.40 49.93
C SER A 132 7.70 12.71 48.43
N ILE A 133 8.36 11.82 47.71
CA ILE A 133 8.32 11.72 46.25
C ILE A 133 7.87 10.29 45.90
N SER A 134 7.16 10.13 44.79
CA SER A 134 6.79 8.80 44.28
C SER A 134 6.84 8.86 42.77
N ILE A 135 7.69 8.03 42.16
CA ILE A 135 7.90 7.99 40.73
C ILE A 135 7.50 6.62 40.18
N THR A 136 6.63 6.66 39.19
CA THR A 136 6.31 5.52 38.33
C THR A 136 7.27 5.56 37.15
N TYR A 137 8.10 4.53 37.00
CA TYR A 137 9.08 4.32 35.94
C TYR A 137 8.58 3.31 34.92
N GLY A 138 9.03 3.43 33.66
CA GLY A 138 8.80 2.39 32.67
C GLY A 138 9.68 2.52 31.42
N THR A 139 9.53 1.56 30.52
CA THR A 139 10.16 1.50 29.20
C THR A 139 9.07 1.39 28.11
N PRO A 140 9.36 1.66 26.82
CA PRO A 140 8.37 1.53 25.75
C PRO A 140 7.74 0.14 25.66
N ASP A 141 8.52 -0.90 25.96
CA ASP A 141 8.14 -2.31 25.78
C ASP A 141 7.55 -3.00 27.03
N GLU A 142 7.40 -2.29 28.16
CA GLU A 142 6.93 -2.90 29.43
C GLU A 142 5.49 -2.49 29.75
N THR A 143 4.59 -3.48 29.75
CA THR A 143 3.15 -3.32 30.05
C THR A 143 2.83 -3.09 31.53
N THR A 144 3.82 -3.21 32.42
CA THR A 144 3.70 -3.03 33.87
C THR A 144 4.78 -2.07 34.38
N PRO A 145 4.47 -0.80 34.66
CA PRO A 145 5.46 0.16 35.14
C PRO A 145 5.82 -0.07 36.62
N VAL A 146 7.05 0.28 36.98
CA VAL A 146 7.64 0.13 38.33
C VAL A 146 7.30 1.35 39.17
N VAL A 147 6.72 1.18 40.37
CA VAL A 147 6.30 2.30 41.23
C VAL A 147 7.17 2.40 42.49
N CYS A 148 8.03 3.41 42.55
CA CYS A 148 8.83 3.77 43.71
C CYS A 148 8.13 4.82 44.59
N ARG A 149 8.46 4.85 45.89
CA ARG A 149 7.73 5.58 46.94
C ARG A 149 8.65 5.93 48.11
N ASP A 150 9.14 7.16 48.13
CA ASP A 150 10.29 7.56 48.93
C ASP A 150 9.91 8.69 49.89
N GLY A 151 10.02 8.42 51.19
CA GLY A 151 9.50 9.25 52.27
C GLY A 151 8.12 8.80 52.76
N VAL A 152 7.48 9.63 53.59
CA VAL A 152 6.21 9.28 54.26
C VAL A 152 5.04 9.47 53.30
N THR A 153 4.75 8.44 52.49
CA THR A 153 3.63 8.49 51.55
C THR A 153 2.27 8.41 52.25
N GLY A 154 1.30 9.19 51.74
CA GLY A 154 -0.10 9.15 52.17
C GLY A 154 -0.59 10.32 53.01
N GLY A 155 0.26 11.29 53.36
CA GLY A 155 -0.15 12.52 54.06
C GLY A 155 -0.71 12.25 55.47
N THR A 156 -0.20 11.22 56.14
CA THR A 156 -0.64 10.79 57.48
C THR A 156 -0.09 11.67 58.62
N GLN A 157 0.78 12.64 58.31
CA GLN A 157 1.28 13.62 59.26
C GLN A 157 0.43 14.91 59.23
N SER A 158 0.31 15.57 60.39
CA SER A 158 -0.39 16.85 60.47
C SER A 158 0.40 17.93 59.75
N GLY A 159 -0.22 18.58 58.76
CA GLY A 159 0.42 19.61 57.92
C GLY A 159 0.92 19.12 56.56
N SER A 160 0.71 17.85 56.20
CA SER A 160 1.05 17.32 54.88
C SER A 160 0.06 17.76 53.79
N ALA A 161 0.57 18.09 52.60
CA ALA A 161 -0.21 18.52 51.45
C ALA A 161 0.40 17.99 50.13
N GLY A 162 -0.46 17.51 49.23
CA GLY A 162 -0.04 17.11 47.88
C GLY A 162 0.29 18.32 47.00
N CYS A 163 1.35 18.19 46.20
CA CYS A 163 1.75 19.17 45.18
C CYS A 163 1.21 18.83 43.78
N GLY A 164 0.20 17.95 43.71
CA GLY A 164 -0.30 17.35 42.48
C GLY A 164 0.36 16.01 42.12
N SER A 165 -0.18 15.38 41.09
CA SER A 165 0.37 14.21 40.41
C SER A 165 0.38 14.51 38.91
N VAL A 166 1.48 14.20 38.23
CA VAL A 166 1.69 14.57 36.83
C VAL A 166 2.22 13.38 36.05
N THR A 167 1.46 12.98 35.02
CA THR A 167 1.88 12.00 34.02
C THR A 167 2.59 12.72 32.86
N LEU A 168 3.66 12.10 32.36
CA LEU A 168 4.43 12.52 31.19
C LEU A 168 3.87 11.83 29.92
N GLY A 169 4.01 12.49 28.77
CA GLY A 169 3.82 11.83 27.47
C GLY A 169 4.82 10.69 27.25
N SER A 170 4.50 9.76 26.35
CA SER A 170 5.37 8.63 25.99
C SER A 170 6.76 9.07 25.51
N ASP A 171 6.81 10.16 24.74
CA ASP A 171 7.98 10.86 24.23
C ASP A 171 8.52 11.96 25.15
N GLU A 172 7.82 12.26 26.25
CA GLU A 172 8.20 13.32 27.18
C GLU A 172 9.15 12.79 28.27
N LYS A 173 10.22 13.53 28.54
CA LYS A 173 11.32 13.15 29.45
C LYS A 173 11.76 14.36 30.25
N ILE A 174 12.17 14.15 31.50
CA ILE A 174 12.69 15.19 32.39
C ILE A 174 14.15 15.49 32.02
N VAL A 175 14.49 16.76 31.79
CA VAL A 175 15.83 17.17 31.29
C VAL A 175 16.48 18.30 32.08
N THR A 176 15.76 18.90 33.02
CA THR A 176 16.29 19.82 34.05
C THR A 176 15.53 19.61 35.35
N VAL A 177 16.21 19.69 36.48
CA VAL A 177 15.63 19.77 37.82
C VAL A 177 15.98 21.13 38.43
N ILE A 178 15.01 21.79 39.06
CA ILE A 178 15.17 23.08 39.74
C ILE A 178 14.61 22.95 41.16
N GLY A 179 15.42 23.17 42.19
CA GLY A 179 15.00 22.94 43.57
C GLY A 179 15.58 23.93 44.55
N LYS A 180 15.37 23.65 45.84
CA LYS A 180 16.05 24.29 46.97
C LYS A 180 16.45 23.24 48.00
N TYR A 181 17.58 23.45 48.67
CA TYR A 181 18.06 22.55 49.71
C TYR A 181 18.82 23.24 50.84
N GLY A 182 18.80 22.61 52.00
CA GLY A 182 19.56 23.00 53.20
C GLY A 182 19.90 21.75 54.00
N SER A 183 19.40 21.66 55.23
CA SER A 183 19.46 20.45 56.05
C SER A 183 18.54 19.32 55.54
N ALA A 184 17.58 19.64 54.67
CA ALA A 184 16.70 18.72 53.98
C ALA A 184 16.51 19.20 52.52
N VAL A 185 15.66 18.54 51.75
CA VAL A 185 15.20 19.07 50.45
C VAL A 185 13.99 19.98 50.71
N ASP A 186 14.18 21.29 50.57
CA ASP A 186 13.15 22.30 50.83
C ASP A 186 12.09 22.34 49.72
N ALA A 187 12.51 22.19 48.46
CA ALA A 187 11.61 22.32 47.31
C ALA A 187 12.13 21.65 46.03
N LEU A 188 11.22 21.18 45.16
CA LEU A 188 11.52 20.55 43.86
C LEU A 188 10.53 20.94 42.74
N GLN A 189 11.08 21.06 41.54
CA GLN A 189 10.39 21.34 40.27
C GLN A 189 11.24 20.78 39.12
N PHE A 190 10.61 20.42 38.01
CA PHE A 190 11.21 19.69 36.89
C PHE A 190 10.80 20.36 35.58
N VAL A 191 11.68 20.34 34.59
CA VAL A 191 11.37 20.81 33.23
C VAL A 191 11.61 19.67 32.25
N THR A 192 10.66 19.45 31.35
CA THR A 192 10.70 18.37 30.36
C THR A 192 11.23 18.82 29.01
N ASN A 193 11.54 17.86 28.13
CA ASN A 193 11.86 18.09 26.71
C ASN A 193 10.68 18.66 25.88
N LYS A 194 9.56 19.01 26.50
CA LYS A 194 8.46 19.77 25.89
C LYS A 194 8.32 21.17 26.50
N ASP A 195 9.39 21.64 27.14
CA ASP A 195 9.48 22.88 27.93
C ASP A 195 8.39 23.02 29.02
N ARG A 196 7.75 21.90 29.39
CA ARG A 196 6.70 21.85 30.41
C ARG A 196 7.33 21.82 31.80
N THR A 197 6.98 22.80 32.62
CA THR A 197 7.47 22.92 34.01
C THR A 197 6.48 22.28 34.98
N ILE A 198 6.93 21.35 35.83
CA ILE A 198 6.08 20.51 36.68
C ILE A 198 6.68 20.25 38.08
N PRO A 199 5.88 20.25 39.16
CA PRO A 199 4.64 21.00 39.27
C PRO A 199 4.91 22.51 39.13
N ASP A 200 3.89 23.26 38.71
CA ASP A 200 3.89 24.71 38.74
C ASP A 200 2.72 25.19 39.62
N PRO A 201 2.96 25.91 40.73
CA PRO A 201 4.26 26.33 41.26
C PRO A 201 5.11 25.17 41.83
N LYS A 202 6.42 25.43 41.99
CA LYS A 202 7.43 24.55 42.60
C LYS A 202 6.92 23.95 43.93
N CYS A 203 7.02 22.62 44.08
CA CYS A 203 6.59 21.93 45.30
C CYS A 203 7.54 22.23 46.46
N GLY A 204 7.00 22.37 47.68
CA GLY A 204 7.79 22.57 48.91
C GLY A 204 7.65 23.97 49.52
N GLY A 205 8.79 24.56 49.89
CA GLY A 205 8.91 25.88 50.51
C GLY A 205 9.99 26.79 49.90
N THR A 206 10.32 27.87 50.61
CA THR A 206 11.26 28.92 50.15
C THR A 206 12.63 28.89 50.82
N GLY A 207 12.80 28.05 51.85
CA GLY A 207 14.05 27.84 52.58
C GLY A 207 15.13 27.14 51.77
N GLY A 208 16.37 27.13 52.27
CA GLY A 208 17.51 26.56 51.57
C GLY A 208 18.06 27.45 50.44
N VAL A 209 19.15 27.00 49.84
CA VAL A 209 19.76 27.62 48.65
C VAL A 209 19.18 27.01 47.37
N ASP A 210 18.98 27.84 46.35
CA ASP A 210 18.51 27.37 45.04
C ASP A 210 19.55 26.50 44.33
N PHE A 211 19.07 25.53 43.57
CA PHE A 211 19.88 24.78 42.62
C PHE A 211 19.13 24.51 41.31
N THR A 212 19.90 24.40 40.24
CA THR A 212 19.47 23.86 38.95
C THR A 212 20.46 22.76 38.58
N GLU A 213 19.97 21.59 38.18
CA GLU A 213 20.77 20.53 37.58
C GLU A 213 20.19 20.15 36.22
N LYS A 214 21.04 20.16 35.18
CA LYS A 214 20.75 19.66 33.84
C LYS A 214 22.01 19.02 33.27
N LYS A 215 21.85 18.09 32.33
CA LYS A 215 22.95 17.50 31.57
C LYS A 215 22.54 17.39 30.09
N GLN A 216 23.28 18.04 29.19
CA GLN A 216 22.90 18.13 27.78
C GLN A 216 23.03 16.77 27.08
N GLY A 217 22.00 16.37 26.33
CA GLY A 217 21.91 15.03 25.72
C GLY A 217 21.42 13.92 26.66
N TYR A 218 21.06 14.26 27.91
CA TYR A 218 20.64 13.31 28.93
C TYR A 218 19.25 13.65 29.49
N TYR A 219 18.56 12.64 30.02
CA TYR A 219 17.32 12.76 30.78
C TYR A 219 17.44 12.08 32.14
N LEU A 220 16.58 12.46 33.10
CA LEU A 220 16.53 11.82 34.42
C LEU A 220 16.05 10.37 34.30
N SER A 221 16.92 9.42 34.58
CA SER A 221 16.63 7.98 34.58
C SER A 221 15.98 7.54 35.87
N TYR A 222 16.59 7.87 37.01
CA TYR A 222 16.10 7.55 38.36
C TYR A 222 16.68 8.45 39.44
N ILE A 223 16.22 8.28 40.69
CA ILE A 223 16.73 9.01 41.86
C ILE A 223 17.25 8.06 42.95
N SER A 224 18.10 8.60 43.80
CA SER A 224 18.51 7.99 45.07
C SER A 224 18.65 9.08 46.13
N GLY A 225 18.68 8.74 47.41
CA GLY A 225 18.78 9.75 48.47
C GLY A 225 18.58 9.20 49.86
N THR A 226 18.10 10.04 50.79
CA THR A 226 17.78 9.62 52.17
C THR A 226 16.46 10.21 52.67
N THR A 227 15.72 9.44 53.47
CA THR A 227 14.40 9.80 54.03
C THR A 227 14.23 9.35 55.48
N ILE A 228 13.39 10.07 56.26
CA ILE A 228 12.83 9.61 57.54
C ILE A 228 11.35 10.01 57.64
N ASP A 229 11.08 11.16 58.27
CA ASP A 229 9.79 11.88 58.35
C ASP A 229 9.54 12.72 57.08
N ARG A 230 10.61 13.03 56.35
CA ARG A 230 10.66 13.86 55.15
C ARG A 230 11.82 13.45 54.22
N LEU A 231 11.96 14.11 53.07
CA LEU A 231 13.09 13.94 52.14
C LEU A 231 14.32 14.74 52.61
N PHE A 232 15.34 14.05 53.11
CA PHE A 232 16.57 14.65 53.66
C PHE A 232 17.63 14.92 52.60
N SER A 233 17.80 14.01 51.64
CA SER A 233 18.65 14.23 50.48
C SER A 233 18.11 13.57 49.22
N ILE A 234 18.53 14.09 48.07
CA ILE A 234 18.24 13.54 46.74
C ILE A 234 19.43 13.73 45.80
N GLN A 235 19.68 12.73 44.97
CA GLN A 235 20.65 12.70 43.88
C GLN A 235 19.93 12.20 42.62
N PHE A 236 20.22 12.83 41.50
CA PHE A 236 19.60 12.57 40.20
C PHE A 236 20.55 11.74 39.35
N HIS A 237 20.06 10.65 38.73
CA HIS A 237 20.87 9.77 37.89
C HIS A 237 20.43 9.88 36.44
N TRP A 238 21.36 10.29 35.58
CA TRP A 238 21.09 10.73 34.22
C TRP A 238 21.41 9.62 33.21
N ALA A 239 20.44 9.25 32.38
CA ALA A 239 20.67 8.41 31.20
C ALA A 239 20.86 9.29 29.96
N PRO A 240 21.72 8.92 29.00
CA PRO A 240 21.67 9.55 27.68
C PRO A 240 20.29 9.26 27.07
N PHE A 241 19.76 10.17 26.25
CA PHE A 241 18.62 9.79 25.41
C PHE A 241 19.00 8.61 24.51
N PRO A 242 18.06 7.71 24.15
CA PRO A 242 18.34 6.63 23.20
C PRO A 242 18.78 7.12 21.82
N ALA A 243 18.42 8.38 21.50
CA ALA A 243 18.52 9.01 20.19
C ALA A 243 19.41 10.27 20.17
N LEU A 244 19.47 11.06 21.26
CA LEU A 244 20.40 12.21 21.26
C LEU A 244 21.83 11.68 21.37
N PRO A 245 22.70 11.99 20.40
CA PRO A 245 24.07 11.57 20.45
C PRO A 245 24.82 12.22 21.60
N ILE A 246 25.72 11.45 22.23
CA ILE A 246 26.55 11.92 23.33
C ILE A 246 27.51 12.98 22.80
N ILE A 247 27.33 14.24 23.26
CA ILE A 247 28.28 15.33 23.02
C ILE A 247 29.68 14.87 23.46
N GLN A 248 30.63 14.88 22.52
CA GLN A 248 32.01 14.51 22.81
C GLN A 248 32.80 15.78 23.20
N PRO A 249 33.33 15.86 24.42
CA PRO A 249 34.26 16.93 24.77
C PRO A 249 35.59 16.71 24.04
N GLY A 250 35.95 17.65 23.18
CA GLY A 250 37.26 17.73 22.55
C GLY A 250 38.36 18.10 23.55
N LYS A 251 39.54 18.45 23.06
CA LYS A 251 40.69 18.75 23.92
C LYS A 251 40.58 20.17 24.51
N LEU A 252 41.05 20.34 25.74
CA LEU A 252 41.26 21.66 26.33
C LEU A 252 42.59 22.24 25.81
N TYR A 253 42.53 23.44 25.23
CA TYR A 253 43.67 24.21 24.74
C TYR A 253 43.77 25.52 25.53
N GLY A 254 44.96 25.93 25.96
CA GLY A 254 45.18 27.15 26.72
C GLY A 254 46.07 26.96 27.93
N ALA A 255 46.15 27.99 28.77
CA ALA A 255 46.74 27.92 30.10
C ALA A 255 45.69 27.55 31.17
N SER A 256 46.16 27.16 32.35
CA SER A 256 45.31 26.97 33.53
C SER A 256 44.96 28.31 34.20
N GLY A 257 43.95 28.31 35.08
CA GLY A 257 43.43 29.51 35.74
C GLY A 257 42.39 30.27 34.91
N GLY A 258 41.99 31.45 35.40
CA GLY A 258 40.90 32.26 34.84
C GLY A 258 39.52 31.89 35.39
N ALA A 259 38.51 32.71 35.06
CA ALA A 259 37.11 32.45 35.37
C ALA A 259 36.52 31.47 34.33
N PRO A 260 35.80 30.41 34.74
CA PRO A 260 35.25 29.43 33.82
C PRO A 260 34.01 29.94 33.07
N PHE A 261 33.85 29.52 31.82
CA PHE A 261 32.64 29.71 31.01
C PHE A 261 32.25 28.39 30.33
N ASP A 262 30.95 28.21 30.05
CA ASP A 262 30.38 27.04 29.38
C ASP A 262 29.05 27.44 28.71
N ASP A 263 29.01 27.43 27.39
CA ASP A 263 27.86 27.89 26.62
C ASP A 263 26.63 26.98 26.74
N SER A 264 26.82 25.71 27.11
CA SER A 264 25.71 24.78 27.36
C SER A 264 24.80 25.24 28.51
N THR A 265 25.29 26.13 29.38
CA THR A 265 24.50 26.74 30.45
C THR A 265 23.31 27.55 29.92
N TYR A 266 23.41 28.14 28.73
CA TYR A 266 22.32 28.91 28.11
C TYR A 266 21.33 28.06 27.29
N PHE A 267 21.67 26.81 26.97
CA PHE A 267 20.85 25.97 26.08
C PHE A 267 19.74 25.19 26.80
N LYS A 268 18.72 24.79 26.03
CA LYS A 268 17.80 23.71 26.41
C LYS A 268 18.53 22.37 26.32
N SER A 269 18.58 21.61 27.42
CA SER A 269 19.39 20.39 27.55
C SER A 269 18.99 19.24 26.60
N TRP A 270 17.82 19.34 25.96
CA TRP A 270 17.28 18.35 25.04
C TRP A 270 17.53 18.67 23.54
N LYS A 271 18.16 19.80 23.23
CA LYS A 271 18.43 20.21 21.84
C LYS A 271 19.93 20.21 21.53
N LEU A 272 20.23 19.90 20.27
CA LEU A 272 21.52 20.19 19.67
C LEU A 272 21.49 21.61 19.12
N TYR A 273 22.48 22.41 19.51
CA TYR A 273 22.71 23.76 18.99
C TYR A 273 23.94 23.74 18.08
N ALA A 274 23.93 24.59 17.06
CA ALA A 274 25.08 24.84 16.19
C ALA A 274 25.41 26.35 16.17
N PRO A 275 26.68 26.74 16.01
CA PRO A 275 27.07 28.09 15.63
C PRO A 275 26.34 28.57 14.36
N GLN A 276 26.07 29.87 14.29
CA GLN A 276 25.47 30.54 13.14
C GLN A 276 26.24 31.81 12.78
N THR A 277 26.59 32.63 13.78
CA THR A 277 27.48 33.78 13.61
C THR A 277 28.61 33.69 14.63
N ILE A 278 29.85 33.83 14.19
CA ILE A 278 31.03 33.90 15.05
C ILE A 278 31.65 35.29 14.88
N THR A 279 31.90 35.95 16.01
CA THR A 279 32.64 37.20 16.07
C THR A 279 33.78 37.05 17.07
N MET A 280 34.92 37.68 16.78
CA MET A 280 36.13 37.54 17.59
C MET A 280 36.86 38.88 17.70
N THR A 281 37.60 39.07 18.78
CA THR A 281 38.61 40.13 18.87
C THR A 281 40.00 39.54 19.08
N GLN A 282 41.00 40.24 18.56
CA GLN A 282 42.40 40.00 18.89
C GLN A 282 42.96 41.22 19.63
N ILE A 283 43.74 40.98 20.69
CA ILE A 283 44.43 42.04 21.42
C ILE A 283 45.93 42.01 21.11
N PRO A 284 46.61 43.18 21.02
CA PRO A 284 48.06 43.23 20.99
C PRO A 284 48.63 42.62 22.27
N ASN A 285 49.43 41.58 22.14
CA ASN A 285 50.19 40.97 23.23
C ASN A 285 51.63 40.73 22.75
N SER A 286 52.57 40.59 23.67
CA SER A 286 54.01 40.46 23.38
C SER A 286 54.46 39.02 23.57
N PRO A 287 55.09 38.35 22.58
CA PRO A 287 55.57 38.88 21.29
C PRO A 287 54.60 38.71 20.11
N SER A 288 53.37 38.22 20.33
CA SER A 288 52.36 37.99 19.28
C SER A 288 50.95 38.26 19.82
N PRO A 289 50.01 38.79 19.01
CA PRO A 289 48.64 39.02 19.46
C PRO A 289 47.91 37.72 19.82
N VAL A 290 47.00 37.79 20.78
CA VAL A 290 46.18 36.65 21.25
C VAL A 290 44.70 36.94 21.04
N ILE A 291 43.85 35.92 21.15
CA ILE A 291 42.39 36.09 21.13
C ILE A 291 41.94 36.82 22.40
N GLY A 292 41.41 38.04 22.23
CA GLY A 292 40.87 38.84 23.32
C GLY A 292 39.51 38.30 23.77
N SER A 293 38.61 38.09 22.82
CA SER A 293 37.29 37.50 23.05
C SER A 293 36.77 36.72 21.85
N ILE A 294 35.85 35.81 22.14
CA ILE A 294 35.01 35.12 21.17
C ILE A 294 33.54 35.36 21.56
N SER A 295 32.66 35.46 20.56
CA SER A 295 31.22 35.56 20.78
C SER A 295 30.50 34.84 19.66
N ILE A 296 29.76 33.80 20.05
CA ILE A 296 29.08 32.89 19.14
C ILE A 296 27.57 33.05 19.32
N THR A 297 26.88 33.16 18.19
CA THR A 297 25.43 33.09 18.08
C THR A 297 25.05 31.65 17.75
N TYR A 298 24.36 30.98 18.65
CA TYR A 298 23.91 29.60 18.57
C TYR A 298 22.44 29.50 18.18
N LYS A 299 22.09 28.43 17.46
CA LYS A 299 20.71 28.13 17.08
C LYS A 299 20.50 26.61 16.99
N ALA A 300 19.36 26.13 17.49
CA ALA A 300 18.86 24.79 17.21
C ALA A 300 17.89 24.83 16.01
N SER A 301 17.79 23.74 15.25
CA SER A 301 17.12 23.73 13.93
C SER A 301 15.67 24.24 13.93
N ASP A 302 14.95 24.03 15.03
CA ASP A 302 13.53 24.39 15.21
C ASP A 302 13.29 25.73 15.93
N GLU A 303 14.33 26.43 16.41
CA GLU A 303 14.16 27.66 17.21
C GLU A 303 14.25 28.94 16.38
N THR A 304 13.30 29.84 16.58
CA THR A 304 13.27 31.16 15.91
C THR A 304 14.20 32.18 16.59
N THR A 305 14.48 32.01 17.88
CA THR A 305 15.33 32.90 18.68
C THR A 305 16.72 32.29 18.91
N PRO A 306 17.80 32.86 18.36
CA PRO A 306 19.15 32.40 18.63
C PRO A 306 19.66 32.86 20.01
N VAL A 307 20.58 32.09 20.59
CA VAL A 307 21.28 32.39 21.84
C VAL A 307 22.62 33.08 21.51
N VAL A 308 23.03 34.09 22.27
CA VAL A 308 24.29 34.83 22.01
C VAL A 308 25.21 34.78 23.22
N CYS A 309 26.32 34.04 23.10
CA CYS A 309 27.38 33.95 24.10
C CYS A 309 28.50 34.97 23.84
N ARG A 310 29.25 35.36 24.88
CA ARG A 310 30.23 36.46 24.86
C ARG A 310 31.32 36.24 25.92
N ASP A 311 32.50 35.82 25.47
CA ASP A 311 33.50 35.20 26.34
C ASP A 311 34.87 35.84 26.12
N GLY A 312 35.42 36.42 27.19
CA GLY A 312 36.71 37.12 27.19
C GLY A 312 36.59 38.64 27.32
N ALA A 313 37.55 39.35 26.74
CA ALA A 313 37.73 40.79 26.87
C ALA A 313 36.61 41.63 26.23
N THR A 314 36.32 42.78 26.84
CA THR A 314 35.40 43.81 26.32
C THR A 314 36.05 44.79 25.32
N GLY A 315 37.22 44.44 24.76
CA GLY A 315 37.93 45.26 23.79
C GLY A 315 38.99 44.49 23.00
N GLY A 316 39.48 45.10 21.93
CA GLY A 316 40.43 44.51 20.97
C GLY A 316 40.09 44.90 19.53
N THR A 317 40.93 44.49 18.58
CA THR A 317 40.65 44.65 17.15
C THR A 317 39.72 43.54 16.70
N ALA A 318 38.58 43.88 16.10
CA ALA A 318 37.64 42.87 15.60
C ALA A 318 38.24 42.09 14.42
N CYS A 319 38.26 40.76 14.55
CA CYS A 319 38.35 39.86 13.42
C CYS A 319 36.95 39.74 12.82
N GLY A 320 36.81 39.98 11.52
CA GLY A 320 35.52 40.27 10.88
C GLY A 320 34.42 39.22 11.15
N PRO A 321 33.15 39.65 11.32
CA PRO A 321 32.05 38.75 11.66
C PRO A 321 31.85 37.71 10.55
N VAL A 322 31.78 36.44 10.94
CA VAL A 322 31.51 35.33 10.02
C VAL A 322 30.13 34.79 10.29
N THR A 323 29.29 34.74 9.26
CA THR A 323 28.01 34.01 9.28
C THR A 323 28.14 32.73 8.44
N LEU A 324 27.56 31.65 8.96
CA LEU A 324 27.41 30.36 8.31
C LEU A 324 26.05 30.29 7.60
N ASP A 325 25.97 29.53 6.51
CA ASP A 325 24.68 29.19 5.90
C ASP A 325 23.87 28.25 6.81
N SER A 326 22.57 28.08 6.56
CA SER A 326 21.67 27.23 7.37
C SER A 326 22.12 25.76 7.43
N ASP A 327 22.63 25.24 6.32
CA ASP A 327 23.18 23.90 6.11
C ASP A 327 24.69 23.81 6.41
N GLU A 328 25.36 24.93 6.66
CA GLU A 328 26.78 24.96 6.95
C GLU A 328 27.05 24.72 8.44
N LYS A 329 28.03 23.85 8.71
CA LYS A 329 28.46 23.44 10.06
C LYS A 329 29.99 23.40 10.12
N ILE A 330 30.56 23.78 11.26
CA ILE A 330 32.01 23.69 11.51
C ILE A 330 32.36 22.25 11.88
N VAL A 331 33.29 21.63 11.16
CA VAL A 331 33.70 20.22 11.33
C VAL A 331 35.13 20.05 11.87
N THR A 332 35.95 21.08 11.75
CA THR A 332 37.36 21.09 12.19
C THR A 332 37.70 22.44 12.81
N VAL A 333 38.46 22.46 13.90
CA VAL A 333 39.03 23.69 14.47
C VAL A 333 40.56 23.63 14.46
N LYS A 334 41.18 24.64 13.85
CA LYS A 334 42.63 24.88 13.86
C LYS A 334 42.91 25.91 14.96
N VAL A 335 43.60 25.48 16.03
CA VAL A 335 43.93 26.30 17.19
C VAL A 335 45.43 26.52 17.30
N ARG A 336 45.85 27.70 17.76
CA ARG A 336 47.19 27.93 18.30
C ARG A 336 47.09 28.31 19.77
N THR A 337 47.94 27.69 20.58
CA THR A 337 47.96 27.92 22.03
C THR A 337 49.35 27.81 22.61
N GLY A 338 49.64 28.66 23.59
CA GLY A 338 50.82 28.66 24.42
C GLY A 338 50.42 28.96 25.86
N SER A 339 50.80 30.13 26.38
CA SER A 339 50.31 30.67 27.66
C SER A 339 48.90 31.29 27.60
N ALA A 340 48.25 31.21 26.44
CA ALA A 340 46.94 31.76 26.10
C ALA A 340 46.43 31.08 24.82
N VAL A 341 45.19 31.37 24.40
CA VAL A 341 44.72 31.04 23.04
C VAL A 341 45.24 32.09 22.05
N ASP A 342 46.38 31.81 21.43
CA ASP A 342 47.04 32.71 20.48
C ASP A 342 46.18 32.99 19.24
N ALA A 343 45.51 31.97 18.70
CA ALA A 343 44.73 32.09 17.47
C ALA A 343 43.71 30.96 17.25
N LEU A 344 42.64 31.25 16.51
CA LEU A 344 41.64 30.28 16.08
C LEU A 344 41.26 30.46 14.60
N GLN A 345 40.96 29.33 13.96
CA GLN A 345 40.36 29.27 12.63
C GLN A 345 39.53 27.98 12.52
N PHE A 346 38.33 28.06 11.98
CA PHE A 346 37.39 26.95 11.82
C PHE A 346 37.35 26.52 10.34
N VAL A 347 37.04 25.26 10.08
CA VAL A 347 36.75 24.75 8.72
C VAL A 347 35.36 24.14 8.72
N THR A 348 34.58 24.40 7.67
CA THR A 348 33.19 23.96 7.56
C THR A 348 33.03 22.74 6.66
N ASN A 349 31.87 22.08 6.74
CA ASN A 349 31.45 21.01 5.83
C ASN A 349 31.45 21.45 4.34
N LYS A 350 31.36 22.75 4.05
CA LYS A 350 31.51 23.34 2.71
C LYS A 350 32.96 23.63 2.31
N GLY A 351 33.94 23.28 3.15
CA GLY A 351 35.36 23.55 2.94
C GLY A 351 35.79 25.01 3.17
N ARG A 352 34.86 25.91 3.57
CA ARG A 352 35.22 27.29 3.93
C ARG A 352 36.11 27.28 5.17
N THR A 353 37.25 27.96 5.10
CA THR A 353 38.13 28.20 6.26
C THR A 353 37.91 29.63 6.75
N ILE A 354 37.63 29.82 8.04
CA ILE A 354 37.08 31.07 8.58
C ILE A 354 37.61 31.40 9.99
N PRO A 355 37.76 32.67 10.40
CA PRO A 355 37.82 33.84 9.52
C PRO A 355 39.04 33.74 8.59
N ASP A 356 38.94 34.39 7.44
CA ASP A 356 40.05 34.61 6.51
C ASP A 356 40.14 36.14 6.25
N PRO A 357 41.25 36.81 6.60
CA PRO A 357 42.44 36.28 7.25
C PRO A 357 42.20 35.73 8.66
N LYS A 358 43.02 34.75 9.05
CA LYS A 358 43.03 34.11 10.37
C LYS A 358 43.09 35.13 11.51
N CYS A 359 42.27 34.93 12.55
CA CYS A 359 42.28 35.74 13.76
C CYS A 359 43.40 35.32 14.72
N GLY A 360 44.05 36.28 15.37
CA GLY A 360 45.11 36.03 16.36
C GLY A 360 46.48 35.68 15.74
N GLY A 361 47.48 35.59 16.60
CA GLY A 361 48.89 35.65 16.24
C GLY A 361 49.54 34.36 15.73
N THR A 362 50.87 34.41 15.75
CA THR A 362 51.80 33.32 15.39
C THR A 362 52.45 32.67 16.62
N GLY A 363 52.12 33.11 17.83
CA GLY A 363 52.53 32.44 19.07
C GLY A 363 51.94 31.03 19.20
N GLY A 364 52.34 30.34 20.27
CA GLY A 364 51.87 28.99 20.60
C GLY A 364 52.32 27.86 19.66
N ALA A 365 51.91 26.64 20.00
CA ALA A 365 51.94 25.48 19.10
C ALA A 365 50.62 25.37 18.33
N SER A 366 50.67 24.86 17.10
CA SER A 366 49.47 24.59 16.29
C SER A 366 48.91 23.21 16.57
N PHE A 367 47.59 23.11 16.68
CA PHE A 367 46.85 21.85 16.76
C PHE A 367 45.58 21.92 15.90
N THR A 368 45.04 20.74 15.62
CA THR A 368 43.70 20.55 15.07
C THR A 368 42.86 19.82 16.14
N ASP A 369 41.61 20.22 16.31
CA ASP A 369 40.56 19.44 16.98
C ASP A 369 39.47 19.16 15.94
N GLU A 370 39.11 17.88 15.78
CA GLU A 370 38.05 17.40 14.90
C GLU A 370 37.65 15.98 15.32
N ILE A 371 36.38 15.62 15.11
CA ILE A 371 35.88 14.26 15.30
C ILE A 371 35.11 13.85 14.05
N THR A 372 35.52 12.77 13.40
CA THR A 372 34.94 12.31 12.12
C THR A 372 33.46 12.01 12.27
N GLY A 373 32.63 12.69 11.47
CA GLY A 373 31.17 12.61 11.54
C GLY A 373 30.52 13.62 12.50
N TYR A 374 31.28 14.58 13.04
CA TYR A 374 30.80 15.58 13.98
C TYR A 374 30.96 17.02 13.51
N TYR A 375 30.16 17.89 14.10
CA TYR A 375 30.24 19.34 14.02
C TYR A 375 30.37 19.97 15.42
N LEU A 376 30.95 21.17 15.47
CA LEU A 376 31.10 21.96 16.69
C LEU A 376 29.71 22.37 17.20
N SER A 377 29.29 21.84 18.34
CA SER A 377 28.04 22.22 18.99
C SER A 377 28.21 23.47 19.82
N TYR A 378 29.22 23.52 20.71
CA TYR A 378 29.49 24.68 21.57
C TYR A 378 30.92 24.71 22.13
N ILE A 379 31.24 25.75 22.91
CA ILE A 379 32.53 25.91 23.58
C ILE A 379 32.39 26.10 25.09
N SER A 380 33.45 25.72 25.81
CA SER A 380 33.67 26.05 27.22
C SER A 380 35.15 26.42 27.41
N GLY A 381 35.54 26.94 28.57
CA GLY A 381 36.95 27.25 28.82
C GLY A 381 37.14 28.19 29.99
N THR A 382 38.19 29.01 29.94
CA THR A 382 38.45 30.05 30.94
C THR A 382 38.89 31.38 30.34
N THR A 383 38.55 32.46 31.03
CA THR A 383 38.83 33.85 30.62
C THR A 383 39.53 34.63 31.73
N VAL A 384 40.33 35.63 31.33
CA VAL A 384 40.94 36.64 32.20
C VAL A 384 40.70 38.02 31.57
N ASP A 385 41.73 38.82 31.33
CA ASP A 385 41.70 39.97 30.41
C ASP A 385 41.76 39.56 28.92
N HIS A 386 41.75 38.25 28.63
CA HIS A 386 41.70 37.64 27.30
C HIS A 386 41.19 36.19 27.37
N LEU A 387 41.14 35.48 26.23
CA LEU A 387 40.77 34.06 26.17
C LEU A 387 41.95 33.17 26.63
N ASN A 388 41.89 32.70 27.88
CA ASN A 388 42.97 31.95 28.53
C ASN A 388 42.99 30.48 28.10
N SER A 389 41.81 29.86 28.04
CA SER A 389 41.62 28.49 27.52
C SER A 389 40.27 28.29 26.85
N ILE A 390 40.20 27.31 25.95
CA ILE A 390 39.02 26.91 25.19
C ILE A 390 39.01 25.38 24.98
N GLN A 391 37.82 24.79 25.05
CA GLN A 391 37.50 23.40 24.75
C GLN A 391 36.31 23.38 23.80
N PHE A 392 36.38 22.51 22.79
CA PHE A 392 35.36 22.34 21.77
C PHE A 392 34.45 21.17 22.14
N HIS A 393 33.14 21.33 22.03
CA HIS A 393 32.17 20.26 22.33
C HIS A 393 31.43 19.88 21.05
N TRP A 394 31.55 18.61 20.69
CA TRP A 394 31.19 18.09 19.37
C TRP A 394 29.86 17.32 19.43
N ALA A 395 28.92 17.64 18.54
CA ALA A 395 27.73 16.83 18.25
C ALA A 395 27.93 16.14 16.89
N PRO A 396 27.55 14.87 16.69
CA PRO A 396 27.57 14.28 15.37
C PRO A 396 26.53 14.98 14.48
N PHE A 397 26.72 14.91 13.17
CA PHE A 397 25.62 15.22 12.26
C PHE A 397 24.41 14.34 12.63
N PRO A 398 23.17 14.87 12.51
CA PRO A 398 21.98 14.05 12.70
C PRO A 398 22.08 12.86 11.74
N ALA A 399 21.93 11.66 12.28
CA ALA A 399 22.07 10.45 11.49
C ALA A 399 20.71 10.13 10.89
N ASN A 400 20.68 9.64 9.65
CA ASN A 400 19.45 9.18 8.99
C ASN A 400 18.82 7.92 9.65
N ASN A 401 19.09 7.69 10.94
CA ASN A 401 18.84 6.46 11.69
C ASN A 401 18.98 6.67 13.22
N ASP A 402 18.77 7.90 13.74
CA ASP A 402 18.83 8.21 15.18
C ASP A 402 17.52 7.97 15.95
N SER A 403 16.44 7.62 15.24
CA SER A 403 15.09 7.35 15.75
C SER A 403 14.36 8.55 16.36
N MET A 404 14.71 9.75 15.90
CA MET A 404 13.88 10.95 16.01
C MET A 404 13.55 11.50 14.61
N MET A 405 12.62 12.46 14.54
CA MET A 405 12.36 13.25 13.34
C MET A 405 13.03 14.60 13.55
N ASN A 406 14.15 14.86 12.87
CA ASN A 406 14.92 16.07 13.08
C ASN A 406 15.56 16.60 11.78
N GLY A 407 16.41 17.64 11.85
CA GLY A 407 16.97 18.28 10.66
C GLY A 407 15.91 18.85 9.71
N ASP A 408 15.85 18.33 8.49
CA ASP A 408 14.80 18.60 7.49
C ASP A 408 14.03 17.33 7.06
N GLU A 409 14.12 16.25 7.86
CA GLU A 409 13.39 15.00 7.66
C GLU A 409 11.87 15.20 7.64
N THR A 410 11.16 14.29 6.98
CA THR A 410 9.69 14.36 6.84
C THR A 410 8.93 13.31 7.65
N ASP A 411 9.61 12.26 8.11
CA ASP A 411 9.22 11.40 9.22
C ASP A 411 10.51 10.96 9.95
N VAL A 412 10.40 10.21 11.05
CA VAL A 412 11.54 9.67 11.80
C VAL A 412 12.48 8.90 10.87
N ASP A 413 13.75 9.31 10.85
CA ASP A 413 14.88 8.73 10.11
C ASP A 413 14.78 8.81 8.56
N CYS A 414 13.88 9.61 7.98
CA CYS A 414 13.68 9.59 6.52
C CYS A 414 13.12 10.88 5.87
N GLY A 415 13.38 11.00 4.57
CA GLY A 415 12.90 12.11 3.74
C GLY A 415 13.73 13.39 3.87
N GLY A 416 13.38 14.45 3.13
CA GLY A 416 14.17 15.67 3.08
C GLY A 416 15.57 15.42 2.49
N SER A 417 16.59 16.01 3.11
CA SER A 417 18.00 15.80 2.74
C SER A 417 18.61 14.51 3.30
N SER A 418 17.88 13.76 4.14
CA SER A 418 18.38 12.48 4.69
C SER A 418 18.66 11.46 3.57
N GLY A 419 19.65 10.62 3.80
CA GLY A 419 20.05 9.57 2.85
C GLY A 419 19.01 8.45 2.68
N ASN A 420 18.03 8.36 3.58
CA ASN A 420 17.04 7.30 3.65
C ASN A 420 15.68 7.77 3.13
N LYS A 421 14.94 6.85 2.50
CA LYS A 421 13.63 7.12 1.91
C LYS A 421 12.51 6.54 2.75
N CYS A 422 11.45 7.31 2.89
CA CYS A 422 10.31 7.00 3.75
C CYS A 422 9.47 5.86 3.16
N ALA A 423 9.27 4.82 3.96
CA ALA A 423 8.43 3.68 3.61
C ALA A 423 6.94 4.05 3.54
N VAL A 424 6.12 3.15 2.98
CA VAL A 424 4.66 3.31 2.94
C VAL A 424 4.08 3.58 4.33
N GLY A 425 3.21 4.59 4.43
CA GLY A 425 2.56 5.04 5.68
C GLY A 425 3.35 6.08 6.49
N LYS A 426 4.58 6.41 6.09
CA LYS A 426 5.40 7.48 6.69
C LYS A 426 5.07 8.85 6.12
N ALA A 427 5.29 9.90 6.89
CA ALA A 427 5.05 11.29 6.46
C ALA A 427 6.09 11.80 5.44
N CYS A 428 5.64 12.69 4.55
CA CYS A 428 6.40 13.21 3.42
C CYS A 428 5.96 14.63 3.03
N LYS A 429 6.76 15.30 2.23
CA LYS A 429 6.49 16.64 1.67
C LYS A 429 6.57 16.67 0.14
N VAL A 430 7.39 15.82 -0.45
CA VAL A 430 7.58 15.63 -1.90
C VAL A 430 7.82 14.15 -2.22
N ASN A 431 7.58 13.75 -3.47
CA ASN A 431 7.77 12.35 -3.92
C ASN A 431 9.21 11.83 -3.69
N THR A 432 10.21 12.71 -3.73
CA THR A 432 11.62 12.36 -3.48
C THR A 432 11.94 12.06 -2.02
N ASP A 433 10.99 12.20 -1.11
CA ASP A 433 11.12 11.74 0.29
C ASP A 433 10.85 10.24 0.42
N CYS A 434 9.97 9.70 -0.43
CA CYS A 434 9.41 8.35 -0.33
C CYS A 434 10.22 7.29 -1.08
N ASP A 435 10.16 6.04 -0.62
CA ASP A 435 10.84 4.91 -1.26
C ASP A 435 10.01 4.36 -2.44
N ASN A 436 10.26 4.90 -3.63
CA ASN A 436 9.61 4.53 -4.91
C ASN A 436 8.07 4.58 -4.90
N VAL A 437 7.45 5.43 -4.06
CA VAL A 437 5.99 5.61 -3.97
C VAL A 437 5.58 7.08 -3.93
N LEU A 438 4.32 7.36 -4.25
CA LEU A 438 3.80 8.72 -4.36
C LEU A 438 3.55 9.38 -2.99
N CYS A 439 4.02 10.62 -2.82
CA CYS A 439 3.72 11.42 -1.63
C CYS A 439 2.34 12.10 -1.79
N THR A 440 1.31 11.55 -1.14
CA THR A 440 -0.07 12.03 -1.28
C THR A 440 -0.65 12.42 0.07
N GLY A 441 -1.23 13.63 0.17
CA GLY A 441 -1.79 14.13 1.43
C GLY A 441 -0.75 14.34 2.55
N GLY A 442 0.54 14.36 2.22
CA GLY A 442 1.65 14.39 3.18
C GLY A 442 2.07 13.02 3.73
N ILE A 443 1.64 11.92 3.11
CA ILE A 443 2.03 10.54 3.48
C ILE A 443 2.47 9.76 2.24
N CYS A 444 3.57 9.00 2.37
CA CYS A 444 4.05 8.05 1.38
C CYS A 444 3.00 6.95 1.22
N SER A 445 2.26 6.99 0.11
CA SER A 445 1.11 6.13 -0.11
C SER A 445 1.51 4.73 -0.53
N SER A 446 0.61 3.75 -0.39
CA SER A 446 0.84 2.42 -0.96
C SER A 446 0.88 2.50 -2.49
N PRO A 447 1.74 1.70 -3.17
CA PRO A 447 1.72 1.49 -4.61
C PRO A 447 0.32 1.38 -5.20
N SER A 448 0.04 2.06 -6.32
CA SER A 448 -1.22 1.88 -7.05
C SER A 448 -1.04 2.03 -8.56
N CYS A 449 -1.83 1.25 -9.33
CA CYS A 449 -1.85 1.19 -10.80
C CYS A 449 -2.44 2.46 -11.47
N SER A 450 -2.14 3.63 -10.92
CA SER A 450 -2.60 4.97 -11.29
C SER A 450 -1.87 6.09 -10.52
N ASP A 451 -0.69 5.82 -9.93
CA ASP A 451 0.09 6.82 -9.19
C ASP A 451 1.17 7.52 -10.04
N GLY A 452 1.37 7.10 -11.29
CA GLY A 452 2.28 7.73 -12.25
C GLY A 452 3.74 7.29 -12.11
N LEU A 453 4.04 6.31 -11.27
CA LEU A 453 5.36 5.71 -11.09
C LEU A 453 5.39 4.30 -11.70
N LYS A 454 6.54 3.62 -11.58
CA LYS A 454 6.66 2.18 -11.82
C LYS A 454 7.08 1.53 -10.51
N ASN A 455 6.11 1.07 -9.73
CA ASN A 455 6.30 0.51 -8.39
C ASN A 455 5.49 -0.79 -8.24
N GLY A 456 5.16 -1.22 -7.03
CA GLY A 456 4.15 -2.28 -6.75
C GLY A 456 4.39 -3.71 -7.27
N GLY A 457 5.35 -3.95 -8.17
CA GLY A 457 5.46 -5.15 -9.00
C GLY A 457 4.98 -4.96 -10.46
N GLU A 458 4.74 -3.73 -10.88
CA GLU A 458 4.26 -3.36 -12.22
C GLU A 458 5.23 -3.68 -13.36
N ALA A 459 4.67 -3.92 -14.53
CA ALA A 459 5.42 -4.27 -15.73
C ALA A 459 5.95 -3.02 -16.46
N ASP A 460 5.16 -1.95 -16.49
CA ASP A 460 5.53 -0.57 -16.89
C ASP A 460 4.68 0.41 -16.04
N VAL A 461 4.89 1.72 -16.18
CA VAL A 461 4.16 2.75 -15.41
C VAL A 461 2.65 2.55 -15.50
N ASP A 462 2.01 2.42 -14.34
CA ASP A 462 0.57 2.20 -14.10
C ASP A 462 -0.02 0.90 -14.72
N CYS A 463 0.78 -0.09 -15.14
CA CYS A 463 0.25 -1.27 -15.84
C CYS A 463 1.02 -2.61 -15.67
N GLY A 464 0.28 -3.71 -15.88
CA GLY A 464 0.81 -5.08 -15.91
C GLY A 464 1.18 -5.64 -14.53
N GLY A 465 1.75 -6.85 -14.49
CA GLY A 465 2.08 -7.53 -13.24
C GLY A 465 0.83 -7.74 -12.36
N PRO A 466 0.79 -7.22 -11.12
CA PRO A 466 -0.38 -7.32 -10.24
C PRO A 466 -1.57 -6.46 -10.70
N CYS A 467 -1.37 -5.52 -11.64
CA CYS A 467 -2.42 -4.61 -12.05
C CYS A 467 -3.50 -5.27 -12.93
N SER A 468 -4.75 -4.85 -12.69
CA SER A 468 -5.90 -5.10 -13.55
C SER A 468 -5.73 -4.42 -14.90
N THR A 469 -5.23 -3.18 -14.90
CA THR A 469 -4.80 -2.43 -16.09
C THR A 469 -3.70 -3.18 -16.83
N LYS A 470 -3.91 -3.43 -18.12
CA LYS A 470 -2.94 -4.08 -18.99
C LYS A 470 -2.19 -3.06 -19.83
N CYS A 471 -0.92 -3.35 -20.10
CA CYS A 471 -0.02 -2.49 -20.83
C CYS A 471 -0.31 -2.51 -22.33
N ASP A 472 -0.34 -1.32 -22.93
CA ASP A 472 -0.48 -1.12 -24.37
C ASP A 472 0.79 -1.53 -25.16
N SER A 473 0.67 -1.57 -26.49
CA SER A 473 1.77 -1.88 -27.39
C SER A 473 2.99 -0.97 -27.17
N GLY A 474 4.19 -1.55 -27.14
CA GLY A 474 5.47 -0.85 -26.92
C GLY A 474 5.85 -0.62 -25.45
N LYS A 475 4.92 -0.80 -24.50
CA LYS A 475 5.21 -0.78 -23.06
C LYS A 475 6.01 -2.01 -22.63
N THR A 476 6.72 -1.89 -21.52
CA THR A 476 7.54 -2.95 -20.91
C THR A 476 6.66 -4.08 -20.36
N CYS A 477 7.11 -5.33 -20.49
CA CYS A 477 6.43 -6.52 -19.96
C CYS A 477 7.40 -7.57 -19.41
N SER A 478 6.91 -8.40 -18.48
CA SER A 478 7.59 -9.61 -17.99
C SER A 478 6.82 -10.89 -18.33
N SER A 479 5.53 -10.79 -18.62
CA SER A 479 4.62 -11.89 -18.97
C SER A 479 3.67 -11.49 -20.09
N ALA A 480 3.22 -12.47 -20.87
CA ALA A 480 2.06 -12.36 -21.76
C ALA A 480 0.84 -11.71 -21.06
N THR A 481 0.62 -12.04 -19.79
CA THR A 481 -0.50 -11.54 -18.96
C THR A 481 -0.43 -10.06 -18.58
N ASP A 482 0.67 -9.38 -18.91
CA ASP A 482 0.84 -7.94 -18.66
C ASP A 482 0.20 -7.10 -19.77
N CYS A 483 0.12 -7.64 -20.99
CA CYS A 483 -0.17 -6.90 -22.21
C CYS A 483 -1.64 -7.01 -22.64
N VAL A 484 -2.18 -5.93 -23.22
CA VAL A 484 -3.53 -5.93 -23.85
C VAL A 484 -3.61 -6.95 -24.99
N SER A 485 -2.55 -7.06 -25.80
CA SER A 485 -2.41 -8.04 -26.88
C SER A 485 -2.20 -9.49 -26.40
N LYS A 486 -1.97 -9.70 -25.10
CA LYS A 486 -1.51 -10.97 -24.52
C LYS A 486 -0.15 -11.46 -25.05
N VAL A 487 0.59 -10.65 -25.80
CA VAL A 487 1.89 -11.01 -26.41
C VAL A 487 3.00 -10.15 -25.84
N CYS A 488 3.85 -10.75 -25.02
CA CYS A 488 5.08 -10.15 -24.50
C CYS A 488 6.29 -10.76 -25.22
N SER A 489 7.11 -9.94 -25.89
CA SER A 489 8.31 -10.38 -26.61
C SER A 489 9.40 -9.31 -26.54
N GLY A 490 10.66 -9.70 -26.37
CA GLY A 490 11.77 -8.76 -26.17
C GLY A 490 11.59 -7.85 -24.93
N ASN A 491 10.84 -8.31 -23.92
CA ASN A 491 10.38 -7.55 -22.76
C ASN A 491 9.48 -6.34 -23.11
N GLN A 492 8.84 -6.34 -24.29
CA GLN A 492 7.85 -5.34 -24.69
C GLN A 492 6.54 -5.97 -25.17
N CYS A 493 5.42 -5.33 -24.84
CA CYS A 493 4.11 -5.70 -25.35
C CYS A 493 4.05 -5.46 -26.85
N GLN A 494 3.79 -6.52 -27.62
CA GLN A 494 3.67 -6.41 -29.07
C GLN A 494 2.28 -5.90 -29.45
N ALA A 495 2.18 -5.28 -30.62
CA ALA A 495 0.87 -4.99 -31.20
C ALA A 495 0.13 -6.31 -31.51
N PRO A 496 -1.20 -6.36 -31.38
CA PRO A 496 -1.99 -7.52 -31.80
C PRO A 496 -1.79 -7.80 -33.30
N MET A 497 -1.59 -9.06 -33.68
CA MET A 497 -1.38 -9.49 -35.07
C MET A 497 -2.32 -10.63 -35.43
N ASN A 498 -2.90 -10.55 -36.62
CA ASN A 498 -3.89 -11.49 -37.17
C ASN A 498 -3.34 -12.89 -37.58
N HIS A 499 -2.20 -13.28 -37.02
CA HIS A 499 -1.44 -14.49 -37.35
C HIS A 499 -0.37 -14.80 -36.28
N ASP A 500 -0.61 -14.46 -35.01
CA ASP A 500 0.32 -14.70 -33.90
C ASP A 500 -0.03 -15.91 -33.03
N ASN A 501 -1.13 -16.61 -33.32
CA ASN A 501 -1.69 -17.76 -32.61
C ASN A 501 -2.29 -17.41 -31.23
N VAL A 502 -2.55 -16.13 -30.94
CA VAL A 502 -3.15 -15.66 -29.69
C VAL A 502 -4.35 -14.76 -29.97
N MET A 503 -5.57 -15.26 -29.74
CA MET A 503 -6.81 -14.47 -29.91
C MET A 503 -6.72 -13.11 -29.20
N ASN A 504 -6.51 -12.03 -29.95
CA ASN A 504 -6.25 -10.68 -29.44
C ASN A 504 -6.88 -9.61 -30.34
N GLY A 505 -6.59 -8.33 -30.12
CA GLY A 505 -7.20 -7.23 -30.88
C GLY A 505 -8.74 -7.26 -30.82
N ASP A 506 -9.39 -7.26 -31.98
CA ASP A 506 -10.85 -7.34 -32.13
C ASP A 506 -11.36 -8.72 -32.62
N GLU A 507 -10.48 -9.72 -32.71
CA GLU A 507 -10.75 -11.07 -33.20
C GLU A 507 -11.94 -11.76 -32.51
N THR A 508 -12.49 -12.78 -33.18
CA THR A 508 -13.60 -13.59 -32.65
C THR A 508 -13.20 -15.01 -32.32
N ASP A 509 -12.15 -15.53 -32.96
CA ASP A 509 -11.42 -16.74 -32.57
C ASP A 509 -9.94 -16.53 -32.92
N VAL A 510 -9.05 -17.44 -32.54
CA VAL A 510 -7.59 -17.30 -32.77
C VAL A 510 -7.28 -17.09 -34.26
N ASP A 511 -6.59 -15.99 -34.56
CA ASP A 511 -6.13 -15.53 -35.87
C ASP A 511 -7.26 -15.21 -36.89
N CYS A 512 -8.51 -14.99 -36.44
CA CYS A 512 -9.64 -14.72 -37.35
C CYS A 512 -10.81 -13.89 -36.79
N GLY A 513 -11.56 -13.28 -37.70
CA GLY A 513 -12.78 -12.53 -37.42
C GLY A 513 -12.55 -11.06 -37.06
N GLY A 514 -13.63 -10.28 -36.97
CA GLY A 514 -13.53 -8.82 -36.82
C GLY A 514 -12.78 -8.18 -37.99
N SER A 515 -11.86 -7.27 -37.67
CA SER A 515 -11.01 -6.55 -38.61
C SER A 515 -9.75 -7.29 -39.05
N SER A 516 -9.47 -8.49 -38.49
CA SER A 516 -8.19 -9.21 -38.68
C SER A 516 -7.91 -9.70 -40.12
N GLY A 517 -8.80 -9.39 -41.08
CA GLY A 517 -8.66 -9.72 -42.51
C GLY A 517 -8.94 -11.20 -42.82
N ASN A 518 -8.49 -12.10 -41.96
CA ASN A 518 -8.76 -13.53 -42.03
C ASN A 518 -10.20 -13.84 -41.60
N LYS A 519 -10.88 -14.70 -42.38
CA LYS A 519 -12.25 -15.13 -42.09
C LYS A 519 -12.28 -16.50 -41.44
N CYS A 520 -13.01 -16.61 -40.34
CA CYS A 520 -13.09 -17.80 -39.51
C CYS A 520 -13.72 -18.98 -40.27
N ALA A 521 -13.12 -20.16 -40.12
CA ALA A 521 -13.61 -21.41 -40.71
C ALA A 521 -14.86 -21.93 -39.98
N VAL A 522 -15.54 -22.93 -40.56
CA VAL A 522 -16.65 -23.63 -39.91
C VAL A 522 -16.21 -24.19 -38.55
N GLY A 523 -17.04 -23.99 -37.52
CA GLY A 523 -16.80 -24.42 -36.13
C GLY A 523 -16.00 -23.42 -35.27
N LYS A 524 -15.51 -22.31 -35.84
CA LYS A 524 -14.85 -21.21 -35.11
C LYS A 524 -15.84 -20.19 -34.57
N ILE A 525 -15.44 -19.48 -33.51
CA ILE A 525 -16.27 -18.46 -32.83
C ILE A 525 -16.39 -17.18 -33.68
N CYS A 526 -17.57 -16.57 -33.68
CA CYS A 526 -17.92 -15.35 -34.42
C CYS A 526 -18.84 -14.42 -33.61
N LYS A 527 -18.85 -13.13 -33.93
CA LYS A 527 -19.80 -12.13 -33.41
C LYS A 527 -20.84 -11.75 -34.49
N ALA A 528 -20.46 -11.81 -35.76
CA ALA A 528 -21.29 -11.53 -36.92
C ALA A 528 -20.92 -12.42 -38.12
N THR A 529 -21.83 -12.56 -39.08
CA THR A 529 -21.60 -13.32 -40.34
C THR A 529 -20.40 -12.80 -41.13
N SER A 530 -20.08 -11.51 -41.00
CA SER A 530 -18.88 -10.88 -41.57
C SER A 530 -17.56 -11.44 -41.05
N ASP A 531 -17.54 -12.18 -39.95
CA ASP A 531 -16.35 -12.81 -39.39
C ASP A 531 -16.04 -14.15 -40.08
N CYS A 532 -17.06 -14.81 -40.61
CA CYS A 532 -17.02 -16.17 -41.12
C CYS A 532 -16.66 -16.26 -42.61
N ASN A 533 -16.02 -17.36 -43.01
CA ASN A 533 -15.62 -17.60 -44.39
C ASN A 533 -16.78 -18.16 -45.22
N ASN A 534 -17.64 -17.27 -45.73
CA ASN A 534 -18.80 -17.56 -46.59
C ASN A 534 -19.82 -18.56 -45.97
N VAL A 535 -20.03 -18.47 -44.65
CA VAL A 535 -21.02 -19.26 -43.89
C VAL A 535 -21.68 -18.42 -42.80
N LEU A 536 -22.88 -18.79 -42.35
CA LEU A 536 -23.65 -18.00 -41.40
C LEU A 536 -23.08 -18.08 -39.97
N CYS A 537 -23.00 -16.94 -39.28
CA CYS A 537 -22.69 -16.91 -37.85
C CYS A 537 -23.98 -17.16 -37.04
N THR A 538 -24.12 -18.35 -36.45
CA THR A 538 -25.32 -18.76 -35.69
C THR A 538 -24.91 -19.23 -34.31
N GLY A 539 -25.58 -18.74 -33.26
CA GLY A 539 -25.24 -19.08 -31.87
C GLY A 539 -23.82 -18.65 -31.44
N GLY A 540 -23.20 -17.72 -32.15
CA GLY A 540 -21.80 -17.30 -31.94
C GLY A 540 -20.76 -18.21 -32.57
N ILE A 541 -21.16 -19.14 -33.47
CA ILE A 541 -20.26 -20.05 -34.18
C ILE A 541 -20.51 -19.99 -35.69
N CYS A 542 -19.44 -19.95 -36.48
CA CYS A 542 -19.48 -20.09 -37.94
C CYS A 542 -20.02 -21.48 -38.28
N SER A 543 -21.30 -21.53 -38.69
CA SER A 543 -22.01 -22.79 -38.87
C SER A 543 -21.61 -23.49 -40.16
N SER A 544 -21.94 -24.78 -40.29
CA SER A 544 -21.82 -25.47 -41.57
C SER A 544 -22.84 -24.91 -42.57
N PRO A 545 -22.50 -24.82 -43.87
CA PRO A 545 -23.44 -24.57 -44.97
C PRO A 545 -24.80 -25.25 -44.81
N SER A 546 -25.89 -24.53 -45.04
CA SER A 546 -27.24 -25.11 -45.11
C SER A 546 -28.16 -24.39 -46.09
N CYS A 547 -29.06 -25.15 -46.72
CA CYS A 547 -30.05 -24.70 -47.73
C CYS A 547 -31.19 -23.83 -47.17
N SER A 548 -30.86 -22.96 -46.22
CA SER A 548 -31.74 -22.04 -45.49
C SER A 548 -30.95 -21.04 -44.61
N ASP A 549 -29.68 -20.76 -44.94
CA ASP A 549 -28.82 -19.84 -44.18
C ASP A 549 -28.68 -18.44 -44.80
N GLY A 550 -29.27 -18.22 -46.00
CA GLY A 550 -29.32 -16.93 -46.68
C GLY A 550 -28.04 -16.57 -47.44
N LEU A 551 -27.07 -17.47 -47.55
CA LEU A 551 -25.82 -17.27 -48.26
C LEU A 551 -25.62 -18.33 -49.34
N LYS A 552 -25.27 -17.93 -50.56
CA LYS A 552 -24.89 -18.86 -51.62
C LYS A 552 -23.57 -19.56 -51.27
N ASN A 553 -23.66 -20.72 -50.63
CA ASN A 553 -22.53 -21.49 -50.12
C ASN A 553 -22.71 -22.98 -50.46
N GLY A 554 -22.04 -23.91 -49.76
CA GLY A 554 -22.38 -25.35 -49.75
C GLY A 554 -22.28 -26.19 -51.06
N GLY A 555 -22.13 -25.57 -52.22
CA GLY A 555 -22.37 -26.17 -53.54
C GLY A 555 -23.71 -25.77 -54.18
N GLU A 556 -24.42 -24.80 -53.62
CA GLU A 556 -25.70 -24.27 -54.10
C GLU A 556 -25.65 -23.66 -55.49
N ALA A 557 -26.78 -23.70 -56.18
CA ALA A 557 -26.94 -23.18 -57.53
C ALA A 557 -27.32 -21.69 -57.53
N ASP A 558 -28.11 -21.25 -56.54
CA ASP A 558 -28.36 -19.87 -56.09
C ASP A 558 -28.66 -19.90 -54.58
N VAL A 559 -28.77 -18.75 -53.90
CA VAL A 559 -29.00 -18.65 -52.45
C VAL A 559 -30.15 -19.56 -51.99
N ASP A 560 -29.85 -20.47 -51.06
CA ASP A 560 -30.75 -21.46 -50.43
C ASP A 560 -31.35 -22.51 -51.40
N CYS A 561 -30.83 -22.68 -52.63
CA CYS A 561 -31.44 -23.58 -53.62
C CYS A 561 -30.49 -24.26 -54.64
N GLY A 562 -30.94 -25.41 -55.15
CA GLY A 562 -30.28 -26.18 -56.21
C GLY A 562 -29.01 -26.90 -55.77
N GLY A 563 -28.30 -27.54 -56.70
CA GLY A 563 -27.10 -28.32 -56.40
C GLY A 563 -27.41 -29.46 -55.40
N PRO A 564 -26.75 -29.51 -54.22
CA PRO A 564 -27.01 -30.51 -53.20
C PRO A 564 -28.37 -30.32 -52.48
N CYS A 565 -29.02 -29.17 -52.62
CA CYS A 565 -30.24 -28.86 -51.91
C CYS A 565 -31.47 -29.62 -52.44
N SER A 566 -32.33 -30.01 -51.50
CA SER A 566 -33.68 -30.53 -51.76
C SER A 566 -34.56 -29.45 -52.39
N THR A 567 -34.50 -28.22 -51.85
CA THR A 567 -35.10 -27.00 -52.42
C THR A 567 -34.56 -26.75 -53.82
N LYS A 568 -35.47 -26.58 -54.80
CA LYS A 568 -35.13 -26.24 -56.18
C LYS A 568 -35.35 -24.77 -56.44
N CYS A 569 -34.51 -24.20 -57.30
CA CYS A 569 -34.51 -22.78 -57.61
C CYS A 569 -35.68 -22.41 -58.53
N ASP A 570 -36.35 -21.31 -58.20
CA ASP A 570 -37.36 -20.69 -59.04
C ASP A 570 -36.76 -20.04 -60.29
N SER A 571 -37.61 -19.69 -61.25
CA SER A 571 -37.19 -19.06 -62.50
C SER A 571 -36.48 -17.71 -62.29
N GLY A 572 -35.44 -17.44 -63.08
CA GLY A 572 -34.56 -16.28 -62.97
C GLY A 572 -33.36 -16.45 -62.04
N LYS A 573 -33.39 -17.44 -61.12
CA LYS A 573 -32.26 -17.82 -60.28
C LYS A 573 -31.13 -18.49 -61.08
N THR A 574 -29.91 -18.44 -60.56
CA THR A 574 -28.75 -19.12 -61.15
C THR A 574 -28.85 -20.65 -61.05
N CYS A 575 -28.30 -21.35 -62.05
CA CYS A 575 -28.26 -22.81 -62.12
C CYS A 575 -26.98 -23.32 -62.79
N SER A 576 -26.57 -24.54 -62.44
CA SER A 576 -25.51 -25.31 -63.10
C SER A 576 -26.05 -26.54 -63.84
N SER A 577 -27.22 -27.03 -63.45
CA SER A 577 -27.88 -28.22 -63.98
C SER A 577 -29.39 -27.99 -64.11
N ALA A 578 -30.01 -28.70 -65.07
CA ALA A 578 -31.46 -28.89 -65.14
C ALA A 578 -32.08 -29.29 -63.78
N THR A 579 -31.38 -30.14 -63.02
CA THR A 579 -31.81 -30.65 -61.70
C THR A 579 -31.82 -29.62 -60.57
N ASP A 580 -31.35 -28.39 -60.83
CA ASP A 580 -31.34 -27.30 -59.86
C ASP A 580 -32.69 -26.57 -59.84
N CYS A 581 -33.41 -26.57 -60.97
CA CYS A 581 -34.56 -25.71 -61.23
C CYS A 581 -35.90 -26.41 -61.01
N VAL A 582 -36.91 -25.68 -60.50
CA VAL A 582 -38.30 -26.16 -60.40
C VAL A 582 -38.86 -26.53 -61.77
N SER A 583 -38.56 -25.73 -62.79
CA SER A 583 -38.93 -25.98 -64.20
C SER A 583 -38.17 -27.14 -64.86
N LYS A 584 -37.13 -27.69 -64.19
CA LYS A 584 -36.16 -28.64 -64.76
C LYS A 584 -35.38 -28.10 -65.98
N VAL A 585 -35.49 -26.80 -66.30
CA VAL A 585 -34.82 -26.18 -67.46
C VAL A 585 -33.80 -25.14 -66.98
N CYS A 586 -32.53 -25.49 -67.12
CA CYS A 586 -31.39 -24.59 -66.89
C CYS A 586 -30.81 -24.17 -68.25
N SER A 587 -30.79 -22.88 -68.54
CA SER A 587 -30.24 -22.33 -69.80
C SER A 587 -29.60 -20.97 -69.55
N GLY A 588 -28.45 -20.69 -70.18
CA GLY A 588 -27.69 -19.46 -69.91
C GLY A 588 -27.24 -19.31 -68.45
N ASN A 589 -27.06 -20.43 -67.73
CA ASN A 589 -26.84 -20.50 -66.28
C ASN A 589 -27.98 -19.92 -65.42
N GLN A 590 -29.20 -19.80 -65.97
CA GLN A 590 -30.41 -19.39 -65.24
C GLN A 590 -31.56 -20.37 -65.42
N CYS A 591 -32.32 -20.59 -64.34
CA CYS A 591 -33.55 -21.36 -64.36
C CYS A 591 -34.60 -20.64 -65.20
N GLN A 592 -35.10 -21.30 -66.24
CA GLN A 592 -36.09 -20.70 -67.12
C GLN A 592 -37.49 -20.81 -66.52
N ALA A 593 -38.42 -19.98 -67.01
CA ALA A 593 -39.84 -20.21 -66.79
C ALA A 593 -40.25 -21.55 -67.43
N PRO A 594 -41.15 -22.33 -66.81
CA PRO A 594 -41.76 -23.47 -67.48
C PRO A 594 -42.50 -22.97 -68.73
N MET A 595 -42.29 -23.60 -69.89
CA MET A 595 -42.95 -23.24 -71.15
C MET A 595 -43.66 -24.46 -71.72
N ASN A 596 -44.86 -24.25 -72.25
CA ASN A 596 -45.76 -25.25 -72.84
C ASN A 596 -45.27 -25.87 -74.18
N HIS A 597 -43.96 -25.79 -74.44
CA HIS A 597 -43.29 -26.21 -75.66
C HIS A 597 -41.74 -26.19 -75.47
N ASP A 598 -41.25 -26.68 -74.33
CA ASP A 598 -39.81 -26.78 -74.03
C ASP A 598 -39.26 -28.23 -74.06
N ASN A 599 -40.13 -29.23 -74.31
CA ASN A 599 -39.86 -30.67 -74.32
C ASN A 599 -39.56 -31.27 -72.93
N VAL A 600 -39.88 -30.58 -71.83
CA VAL A 600 -39.65 -31.05 -70.46
C VAL A 600 -40.91 -30.89 -69.61
N MET A 601 -41.61 -32.00 -69.33
CA MET A 601 -42.82 -32.00 -68.47
C MET A 601 -42.59 -31.24 -67.15
N ASN A 602 -43.13 -30.03 -67.04
CA ASN A 602 -42.92 -29.10 -65.94
C ASN A 602 -44.21 -28.28 -65.66
N GLY A 603 -44.12 -27.22 -64.85
CA GLY A 603 -45.28 -26.36 -64.56
C GLY A 603 -46.48 -27.13 -63.98
N ASP A 604 -47.65 -26.99 -64.62
CA ASP A 604 -48.87 -27.75 -64.33
C ASP A 604 -49.25 -28.76 -65.44
N GLU A 605 -48.30 -29.10 -66.32
CA GLU A 605 -48.49 -30.07 -67.40
C GLU A 605 -48.81 -31.47 -66.88
N THR A 606 -49.56 -32.24 -67.66
CA THR A 606 -49.91 -33.63 -67.33
C THR A 606 -49.12 -34.66 -68.13
N ASP A 607 -48.54 -34.26 -69.25
CA ASP A 607 -47.50 -34.98 -69.99
C ASP A 607 -46.65 -33.91 -70.72
N VAL A 608 -45.50 -34.29 -71.30
CA VAL A 608 -44.56 -33.34 -71.93
C VAL A 608 -45.27 -32.43 -72.94
N ASP A 609 -45.15 -31.10 -72.74
CA ASP A 609 -45.69 -30.01 -73.55
C ASP A 609 -47.24 -29.95 -73.62
N CYS A 610 -47.98 -30.60 -72.70
CA CYS A 610 -49.45 -30.63 -72.77
C CYS A 610 -50.21 -30.86 -71.45
N GLY A 611 -51.48 -30.45 -71.45
CA GLY A 611 -52.41 -30.63 -70.33
C GLY A 611 -52.32 -29.52 -69.28
N GLY A 612 -53.28 -29.49 -68.34
CA GLY A 612 -53.39 -28.38 -67.40
C GLY A 612 -53.65 -27.04 -68.09
N SER A 613 -52.97 -25.99 -67.64
CA SER A 613 -53.09 -24.62 -68.14
C SER A 613 -52.30 -24.33 -69.43
N SER A 614 -51.40 -25.24 -69.84
CA SER A 614 -50.48 -25.14 -70.99
C SER A 614 -51.08 -24.77 -72.36
N GLY A 615 -52.42 -24.70 -72.48
CA GLY A 615 -53.14 -24.42 -73.73
C GLY A 615 -53.15 -25.61 -74.70
N ASN A 616 -52.01 -26.28 -74.84
CA ASN A 616 -51.83 -27.48 -75.64
C ASN A 616 -52.57 -28.67 -75.03
N LYS A 617 -53.32 -29.40 -75.86
CA LYS A 617 -54.14 -30.53 -75.42
C LYS A 617 -53.47 -31.85 -75.79
N CYS A 618 -53.33 -32.71 -74.78
CA CYS A 618 -52.64 -33.97 -74.88
C CYS A 618 -53.30 -34.92 -75.88
N ALA A 619 -52.46 -35.54 -76.73
CA ALA A 619 -52.89 -36.51 -77.73
C ALA A 619 -53.34 -37.84 -77.10
N VAL A 620 -53.94 -38.72 -77.89
CA VAL A 620 -54.32 -40.08 -77.44
C VAL A 620 -53.06 -40.84 -76.97
N GLY A 621 -53.14 -41.47 -75.80
CA GLY A 621 -52.05 -42.20 -75.17
C GLY A 621 -51.14 -41.38 -74.25
N LYS A 622 -51.31 -40.06 -74.18
CA LYS A 622 -50.61 -39.15 -73.24
C LYS A 622 -51.30 -39.10 -71.87
N ILE A 623 -50.54 -38.79 -70.81
CA ILE A 623 -51.02 -38.71 -69.42
C ILE A 623 -51.89 -37.47 -69.20
N CYS A 624 -52.91 -37.60 -68.36
CA CYS A 624 -53.88 -36.55 -68.03
C CYS A 624 -54.36 -36.64 -66.57
N LYS A 625 -54.87 -35.52 -66.05
CA LYS A 625 -55.46 -35.41 -64.70
C LYS A 625 -56.97 -35.12 -64.76
N ALA A 626 -57.42 -34.45 -65.81
CA ALA A 626 -58.79 -34.09 -66.08
C ALA A 626 -59.11 -34.18 -67.58
N THR A 627 -60.39 -34.31 -67.93
CA THR A 627 -60.87 -34.34 -69.32
C THR A 627 -60.47 -33.08 -70.11
N SER A 628 -60.31 -31.95 -69.42
CA SER A 628 -59.83 -30.68 -69.97
C SER A 628 -58.41 -30.70 -70.53
N ASP A 629 -57.62 -31.72 -70.20
CA ASP A 629 -56.22 -31.83 -70.62
C ASP A 629 -56.11 -32.46 -72.01
N CYS A 630 -57.11 -33.23 -72.43
CA CYS A 630 -57.08 -34.09 -73.60
C CYS A 630 -57.62 -33.42 -74.87
N ASN A 631 -57.02 -33.75 -76.01
CA ASN A 631 -57.45 -33.24 -77.31
C ASN A 631 -58.66 -34.05 -77.83
N ASN A 632 -59.86 -33.56 -77.55
CA ASN A 632 -61.13 -34.10 -78.05
C ASN A 632 -61.40 -35.58 -77.68
N VAL A 633 -60.84 -36.06 -76.56
CA VAL A 633 -61.00 -37.42 -76.02
C VAL A 633 -61.13 -37.39 -74.48
N LEU A 634 -61.48 -38.51 -73.85
CA LEU A 634 -61.71 -38.55 -72.41
C LEU A 634 -60.45 -38.93 -71.62
N CYS A 635 -60.20 -38.22 -70.51
CA CYS A 635 -59.18 -38.64 -69.56
C CYS A 635 -59.68 -39.87 -68.79
N THR A 636 -59.15 -41.05 -69.14
CA THR A 636 -59.67 -42.34 -68.68
C THR A 636 -58.53 -43.15 -68.06
N GLY A 637 -58.60 -43.41 -66.75
CA GLY A 637 -57.51 -44.10 -66.03
C GLY A 637 -56.19 -43.31 -65.97
N GLY A 638 -56.25 -41.98 -66.08
CA GLY A 638 -55.08 -41.10 -66.12
C GLY A 638 -54.41 -40.97 -67.50
N ILE A 639 -55.04 -41.51 -68.56
CA ILE A 639 -54.54 -41.43 -69.94
C ILE A 639 -55.63 -40.86 -70.86
N CYS A 640 -55.27 -39.96 -71.76
CA CYS A 640 -56.16 -39.46 -72.81
C CYS A 640 -56.51 -40.60 -73.76
N SER A 641 -57.75 -41.06 -73.72
CA SER A 641 -58.21 -42.24 -74.45
C SER A 641 -59.53 -41.98 -75.16
N ILE A 642 -59.66 -42.51 -76.37
CA ILE A 642 -60.94 -42.55 -77.09
C ILE A 642 -61.84 -43.54 -76.31
N PRO A 643 -63.01 -43.13 -75.81
CA PRO A 643 -63.94 -44.08 -75.19
C PRO A 643 -64.29 -45.18 -76.19
N ALA A 644 -64.29 -46.44 -75.71
CA ALA A 644 -64.40 -47.60 -76.58
C ALA A 644 -65.63 -47.50 -77.51
N PRO A 645 -65.49 -47.79 -78.82
CA PRO A 645 -66.60 -47.68 -79.76
C PRO A 645 -67.73 -48.61 -79.34
N CYS A 646 -68.95 -48.06 -79.31
CA CYS A 646 -70.10 -48.70 -78.68
C CYS A 646 -70.39 -50.07 -79.29
N SER A 647 -70.23 -51.14 -78.51
CA SER A 647 -70.49 -52.51 -78.96
C SER A 647 -72.00 -52.79 -78.96
N THR A 648 -72.54 -53.17 -80.12
CA THR A 648 -73.98 -53.36 -80.32
C THR A 648 -74.51 -54.57 -79.53
N ILE A 649 -75.15 -54.33 -78.38
CA ILE A 649 -75.87 -55.36 -77.63
C ILE A 649 -77.28 -55.52 -78.22
N CYS A 650 -77.48 -56.58 -79.00
CA CYS A 650 -78.79 -56.95 -79.53
C CYS A 650 -79.64 -57.65 -78.47
N CYS A 651 -80.64 -56.97 -77.91
CA CYS A 651 -81.75 -57.60 -77.19
C CYS A 651 -82.88 -57.95 -78.16
N GLY A 652 -83.42 -59.18 -78.06
CA GLY A 652 -84.36 -59.73 -79.05
C GLY A 652 -85.82 -59.33 -78.88
N HIS A 653 -86.56 -59.42 -80.00
CA HIS A 653 -88.00 -59.18 -80.20
C HIS A 653 -88.50 -57.73 -80.09
N GLY A 654 -89.34 -57.30 -81.06
CA GLY A 654 -90.36 -56.27 -80.80
C GLY A 654 -90.31 -54.92 -81.54
N THR A 655 -89.61 -54.81 -82.68
CA THR A 655 -89.86 -53.72 -83.68
C THR A 655 -89.92 -52.26 -83.16
N VAL A 656 -88.91 -51.82 -82.39
CA VAL A 656 -88.52 -50.39 -82.35
C VAL A 656 -87.00 -50.30 -82.41
N SER A 657 -86.45 -49.57 -83.39
CA SER A 657 -85.01 -49.35 -83.52
C SER A 657 -84.62 -47.99 -82.95
N CYS A 658 -84.43 -47.92 -81.64
CA CYS A 658 -84.00 -46.70 -80.95
C CYS A 658 -82.50 -46.44 -81.13
N THR A 659 -82.11 -45.79 -82.23
CA THR A 659 -80.75 -45.27 -82.40
C THR A 659 -80.58 -43.97 -81.61
N ALA A 660 -80.08 -44.07 -80.38
CA ALA A 660 -79.78 -42.93 -79.52
C ALA A 660 -78.28 -42.83 -79.24
N CYS A 661 -77.54 -42.18 -80.13
CA CYS A 661 -76.18 -41.73 -79.85
C CYS A 661 -76.27 -40.39 -79.11
N LEU A 662 -75.75 -40.31 -77.88
CA LEU A 662 -75.40 -39.01 -77.30
C LEU A 662 -74.14 -38.50 -77.99
N ASP A 663 -74.28 -37.43 -78.75
CA ASP A 663 -73.15 -36.64 -79.21
C ASP A 663 -72.48 -35.96 -78.01
N ALA A 664 -71.15 -35.94 -77.99
CA ALA A 664 -70.36 -35.51 -76.84
C ALA A 664 -70.20 -33.97 -76.77
N THR A 665 -71.24 -33.22 -77.13
CA THR A 665 -71.28 -31.77 -76.98
C THR A 665 -72.44 -31.33 -76.07
N ASN A 666 -72.06 -30.64 -74.99
CA ASN A 666 -72.91 -29.98 -73.98
C ASN A 666 -73.54 -30.84 -72.88
N ASN A 667 -73.38 -30.32 -71.67
CA ASN A 667 -73.78 -30.91 -70.40
C ASN A 667 -75.27 -30.63 -70.09
N SER A 668 -76.20 -31.50 -70.52
CA SER A 668 -77.46 -31.81 -69.79
C SER A 668 -78.37 -32.81 -70.54
N ALA A 669 -78.43 -34.06 -70.07
CA ALA A 669 -79.45 -35.03 -70.48
C ALA A 669 -79.69 -36.10 -69.40
N ALA A 670 -80.58 -35.83 -68.45
CA ALA A 670 -80.95 -36.79 -67.40
C ALA A 670 -82.04 -37.76 -67.89
N ALA A 671 -81.64 -38.93 -68.40
CA ALA A 671 -82.55 -39.99 -68.84
C ALA A 671 -83.08 -40.79 -67.63
N TYR A 672 -84.13 -40.29 -66.98
CA TYR A 672 -84.87 -41.04 -65.96
C TYR A 672 -85.77 -42.11 -66.58
N CYS A 673 -85.40 -43.38 -66.43
CA CYS A 673 -86.32 -44.50 -66.65
C CYS A 673 -87.29 -44.62 -65.45
N SER A 674 -88.47 -44.00 -65.55
CA SER A 674 -89.56 -44.16 -64.57
C SER A 674 -90.71 -44.98 -65.13
N ALA A 675 -90.76 -46.27 -64.77
CA ALA A 675 -91.97 -47.06 -64.93
C ALA A 675 -92.99 -46.63 -63.88
N SER A 676 -94.15 -46.12 -64.31
CA SER A 676 -95.33 -45.94 -63.45
C SER A 676 -96.60 -46.26 -64.25
N SER A 677 -97.57 -46.85 -63.57
CA SER A 677 -98.82 -47.33 -64.16
C SER A 677 -99.86 -46.22 -64.33
N TYR A 678 -100.88 -46.52 -65.13
CA TYR A 678 -102.24 -45.96 -65.04
C TYR A 678 -102.58 -45.39 -63.65
N ASP A 679 -103.06 -44.14 -63.57
CA ASP A 679 -104.49 -43.84 -63.81
C ASP A 679 -104.66 -42.34 -64.17
N SER A 680 -105.84 -41.76 -63.95
CA SER A 680 -106.38 -40.66 -64.76
C SER A 680 -106.92 -39.45 -63.99
N THR A 681 -107.27 -38.41 -64.76
CA THR A 681 -108.07 -37.21 -64.45
C THR A 681 -107.35 -35.93 -63.95
N ASN A 682 -107.79 -34.81 -64.57
CA ASN A 682 -107.90 -33.43 -64.07
C ASN A 682 -106.66 -32.60 -63.66
N GLY A 683 -106.30 -31.69 -64.57
CA GLY A 683 -106.38 -30.24 -64.26
C GLY A 683 -105.06 -29.51 -63.96
N PRO A 684 -104.97 -28.17 -64.20
CA PRO A 684 -103.68 -27.50 -64.38
C PRO A 684 -103.43 -26.29 -63.43
N HIS A 685 -102.41 -25.49 -63.78
CA HIS A 685 -101.92 -24.23 -63.17
C HIS A 685 -100.96 -24.40 -61.97
N GLY A 686 -99.77 -23.77 -61.95
CA GLY A 686 -99.05 -23.05 -63.03
C GLY A 686 -97.85 -22.19 -62.58
N HIS A 687 -96.97 -21.87 -63.53
CA HIS A 687 -95.96 -20.77 -63.59
C HIS A 687 -94.84 -20.69 -62.51
N LEU A 688 -93.52 -20.55 -62.81
CA LEU A 688 -92.74 -19.65 -63.72
C LEU A 688 -92.58 -18.22 -63.13
N ASN A 689 -91.41 -17.71 -62.71
CA ASN A 689 -90.13 -17.40 -63.40
C ASN A 689 -88.93 -17.44 -62.39
N LEU A 690 -87.65 -17.71 -62.71
CA LEU A 690 -86.66 -17.02 -63.59
C LEU A 690 -86.27 -15.59 -63.19
N TYR A 691 -84.96 -15.30 -63.05
CA TYR A 691 -84.27 -14.14 -63.65
C TYR A 691 -82.73 -14.29 -63.68
N TYR A 692 -82.06 -13.57 -64.60
CA TYR A 692 -80.61 -13.54 -64.84
C TYR A 692 -79.93 -12.29 -64.23
N GLY A 693 -78.60 -12.34 -64.05
CA GLY A 693 -77.73 -11.19 -63.75
C GLY A 693 -76.26 -11.50 -64.09
N ASN A 694 -75.45 -10.51 -64.50
CA ASN A 694 -74.12 -10.72 -65.09
C ASN A 694 -73.04 -9.74 -64.57
N LEU A 695 -71.76 -10.15 -64.71
CA LEU A 695 -70.47 -9.47 -64.49
C LEU A 695 -70.42 -7.94 -64.23
N ALA A 696 -69.68 -7.52 -63.18
CA ALA A 696 -68.66 -6.44 -63.24
C ALA A 696 -67.85 -6.30 -61.92
N SER A 697 -66.64 -5.74 -62.01
CA SER A 697 -65.75 -5.24 -60.92
C SER A 697 -65.02 -3.98 -61.45
N PRO A 698 -64.09 -3.29 -60.75
CA PRO A 698 -63.61 -3.38 -59.34
C PRO A 698 -63.54 -2.01 -58.60
N SER A 699 -63.11 -1.96 -57.32
CA SER A 699 -62.18 -0.93 -56.77
C SER A 699 -61.79 -1.09 -55.28
N CYS A 700 -60.47 -1.25 -55.06
CA CYS A 700 -59.56 -0.56 -54.12
C CYS A 700 -59.89 -0.13 -52.66
N LEU A 701 -58.84 -0.31 -51.82
CA LEU A 701 -58.37 0.47 -50.64
C LEU A 701 -58.88 0.13 -49.21
N VAL A 702 -57.98 -0.56 -48.47
CA VAL A 702 -57.33 -0.13 -47.20
C VAL A 702 -58.24 0.37 -46.05
N ASP A 703 -58.27 -0.38 -44.94
CA ASP A 703 -57.30 -0.17 -43.84
C ASP A 703 -57.20 -1.38 -42.87
N ALA A 704 -56.25 -1.33 -41.94
CA ALA A 704 -56.04 -2.27 -40.82
C ALA A 704 -56.21 -1.51 -39.47
N PRO A 705 -55.97 -2.07 -38.25
CA PRO A 705 -55.55 -3.43 -37.86
C PRO A 705 -56.52 -3.99 -36.74
N GLU A 706 -56.22 -4.73 -35.66
CA GLU A 706 -54.99 -5.27 -35.03
C GLU A 706 -55.26 -6.38 -33.98
N TYR A 707 -54.16 -6.98 -33.48
CA TYR A 707 -53.94 -7.68 -32.20
C TYR A 707 -54.49 -9.10 -31.89
N HIS A 708 -53.66 -9.80 -31.11
CA HIS A 708 -53.66 -11.23 -30.79
C HIS A 708 -54.05 -11.53 -29.33
N HIS A 709 -54.75 -12.67 -29.16
CA HIS A 709 -54.57 -13.73 -28.15
C HIS A 709 -54.21 -13.47 -26.66
N TYR A 710 -54.83 -14.32 -25.81
CA TYR A 710 -54.38 -14.68 -24.46
C TYR A 710 -54.21 -16.21 -24.32
N ASP A 711 -53.64 -16.65 -23.19
CA ASP A 711 -53.10 -17.98 -22.87
C ASP A 711 -54.08 -19.18 -22.80
N VAL A 712 -53.51 -20.41 -22.77
CA VAL A 712 -53.60 -21.41 -21.65
C VAL A 712 -53.37 -22.88 -22.13
N TYR A 713 -52.42 -23.58 -21.49
CA TYR A 713 -52.13 -25.05 -21.53
C TYR A 713 -53.06 -25.84 -20.56
N PRO A 714 -53.03 -27.21 -20.40
CA PRO A 714 -52.25 -28.26 -21.05
C PRO A 714 -53.07 -29.51 -21.50
N ALA A 715 -52.43 -30.57 -22.03
CA ALA A 715 -52.36 -31.93 -21.39
C ALA A 715 -52.03 -33.09 -22.38
N CYS A 716 -51.19 -34.01 -21.91
CA CYS A 716 -50.91 -35.34 -22.46
C CYS A 716 -51.96 -36.39 -21.97
N PRO A 717 -51.95 -37.67 -22.42
CA PRO A 717 -50.97 -38.34 -23.28
C PRO A 717 -51.51 -38.97 -24.59
#